data_AF-A0A7X5XB49-F1
#
_entry.id   AF-A0A7X5XB49-F1
#
_cell.length_a   1.000
_cell.length_b   1.000
_cell.length_c   1.000
_cell.angle_alpha   90.00
_cell.angle_beta   90.00
_cell.angle_gamma   90.00
#
_symmetry.space_group_name_H-M   'P 1'
#
loop_
_entity.id
_entity.type
_entity.pdbx_description
1 polymer ?
#
loop_
_entity_poly.entity_id
_entity_poly.type
_entity_poly.pdbx_seq_one_letter_code
_entity_poly.pdbx_strand_id
1 'polypeptide(L)'
;MRVSEGSPLYGRDPLLRSLVPRLTGLAYDERSRTGREHQGDLPVVLVTGYHGMGRSAVLEEMAARYRDRLPLAHVRAVASESAAFPPAPADGGAPTASTLVEILAELVCGLAPDLRRRFPVLVPGLFAVSGWHHGNGEQRDAACLRFARLLLACRLAGGDENALRHAWATAVEGRLETIDAQADAEWRRDAVTAAVVAEYADRYPPAAAQEWYRERFPRGADGQDPLVLLGEWFQRGGDYRHAAEQTLMAAFLHDVASSYGRLQRWNREPWPLILIDDAHCPPGQDFLDLLLEHRALPERPDREELVVVATRLGGLPEDASDAVRRDLPDLVKSSGWQRRGLAPSAGLLAVPLTPLSRDDILPLLVPDWPARPLHPYLASAVHSLTGGHPAVTTVLCAAVLDATKRGRSVSPRDLLELTAKDGRPVTEALLERLLPDRRQRDRLTLLSLARDSTAAEALAEHLRLQGPDQLPANSATDYLEEQQWQQLTPPDQPLVTDALLRTLLVHEARRTSSRAEDGRGWQDIHRFLRMHHAQRGESGEADALRHTLAAGNAETVVAMLAEEFQSEKDAQAAAHWLLCLQYAATAPTPPTGDWTDERMQIALGAHDGRYAELHEIERCVNRLLHALWHVSEPHAEPDPDMCKAVGEELAYLSPRHPSWHAVLGQAARGWPAAARKKRPFPISGQ
;
A
#
# COMPACT_ATOMS: atom_id res chain seq x y z
N MET A 1 -3.67 13.27 -32.64
CA MET A 1 -2.68 13.21 -31.53
C MET A 1 -3.00 11.94 -30.76
N ARG A 2 -2.19 10.88 -30.91
CA ARG A 2 -2.39 9.65 -30.14
C ARG A 2 -2.02 9.97 -28.70
N VAL A 3 -3.01 10.02 -27.81
CA VAL A 3 -2.78 9.98 -26.37
C VAL A 3 -1.92 8.75 -26.13
N SER A 4 -0.77 8.91 -25.47
CA SER A 4 0.02 7.78 -25.02
C SER A 4 -0.91 6.89 -24.21
N GLU A 5 -1.28 5.72 -24.74
CA GLU A 5 -2.12 4.77 -24.03
C GLU A 5 -1.37 4.39 -22.76
N GLY A 6 -1.80 4.94 -21.62
CA GLY A 6 -1.42 4.43 -20.31
C GLY A 6 -1.71 2.93 -20.28
N SER A 7 -0.84 2.16 -19.63
CA SER A 7 -1.08 0.72 -19.47
C SER A 7 -2.46 0.53 -18.82
N PRO A 8 -3.36 -0.28 -19.42
CA PRO A 8 -4.72 -0.44 -18.90
C PRO A 8 -4.68 -0.91 -17.43
N LEU A 9 -5.45 -0.22 -16.58
CA LEU A 9 -5.63 -0.59 -15.18
C LEU A 9 -6.67 -1.71 -15.07
N TYR A 10 -6.22 -2.94 -15.27
CA TYR A 10 -7.07 -4.13 -15.21
C TYR A 10 -7.83 -4.23 -13.88
N GLY A 11 -9.11 -4.60 -13.98
CA GLY A 11 -9.98 -4.76 -12.81
C GLY A 11 -10.32 -3.45 -12.08
N ARG A 12 -10.07 -2.26 -12.66
CA ARG A 12 -10.41 -0.95 -12.05
C ARG A 12 -11.50 -0.17 -12.78
N ASP A 13 -12.02 -0.72 -13.87
CA ASP A 13 -13.06 -0.10 -14.70
C ASP A 13 -14.35 0.28 -13.94
N PRO A 14 -14.86 -0.47 -12.95
CA PRO A 14 -16.07 -0.06 -12.24
C PRO A 14 -15.91 1.30 -11.53
N LEU A 15 -14.72 1.63 -11.06
CA LEU A 15 -14.42 2.91 -10.45
C LEU A 15 -14.25 3.99 -11.53
N LEU A 16 -13.40 3.73 -12.53
CA LEU A 16 -12.99 4.69 -13.56
C LEU A 16 -14.12 5.00 -14.56
N ARG A 17 -14.79 3.98 -15.08
CA ARG A 17 -15.77 4.08 -16.18
C ARG A 17 -17.22 4.15 -15.73
N SER A 18 -17.51 3.83 -14.47
CA SER A 18 -18.88 3.81 -13.94
C SER A 18 -19.10 4.80 -12.80
N LEU A 19 -18.39 4.69 -11.67
CA LEU A 19 -18.64 5.56 -10.50
C LEU A 19 -18.29 7.03 -10.76
N VAL A 20 -17.03 7.34 -11.11
CA VAL A 20 -16.57 8.72 -11.26
C VAL A 20 -17.36 9.50 -12.32
N PRO A 21 -17.72 8.92 -13.48
CA PRO A 21 -18.60 9.58 -14.43
C PRO A 21 -19.97 9.96 -13.86
N ARG A 22 -20.56 9.16 -12.97
CA ARG A 22 -21.84 9.48 -12.33
C ARG A 22 -21.73 10.50 -11.20
N LEU A 23 -20.55 10.66 -10.61
CA LEU A 23 -20.30 11.70 -9.61
C LEU A 23 -20.02 13.06 -10.27
N THR A 24 -19.17 13.08 -11.30
CA THR A 24 -18.77 14.31 -12.01
C THR A 24 -19.82 14.77 -13.02
N GLY A 25 -20.62 13.84 -13.57
CA GLY A 25 -21.51 14.11 -14.69
C GLY A 25 -20.80 14.17 -16.06
N LEU A 26 -19.58 13.64 -16.16
CA LEU A 26 -18.79 13.57 -17.39
C LEU A 26 -18.30 12.15 -17.67
N ALA A 27 -18.54 11.64 -18.88
CA ALA A 27 -18.09 10.32 -19.31
C ALA A 27 -16.58 10.14 -19.20
N TYR A 28 -16.08 8.91 -19.10
CA TYR A 28 -14.66 8.64 -18.88
C TYR A 28 -13.77 9.00 -20.07
N ASP A 29 -14.11 8.56 -21.29
CA ASP A 29 -13.25 8.74 -22.48
C ASP A 29 -13.66 9.93 -23.39
N GLU A 30 -14.79 10.57 -23.12
CA GLU A 30 -15.39 11.53 -24.04
C GLU A 30 -15.94 12.76 -23.33
N ARG A 31 -16.00 13.91 -23.99
CA ARG A 31 -16.65 15.13 -23.45
C ARG A 31 -18.20 15.02 -23.40
N SER A 32 -18.74 13.81 -23.43
CA SER A 32 -20.17 13.53 -23.33
C SER A 32 -20.63 13.58 -21.87
N ARG A 33 -21.79 14.18 -21.64
CA ARG A 33 -22.37 14.34 -20.30
C ARG A 33 -23.11 13.08 -19.88
N THR A 34 -23.02 12.76 -18.60
CA THR A 34 -23.67 11.61 -17.97
C THR A 34 -24.68 12.07 -16.90
N GLY A 35 -25.64 11.20 -16.57
CA GLY A 35 -26.56 11.44 -15.47
C GLY A 35 -25.80 11.46 -14.13
N ARG A 36 -26.09 12.44 -13.29
CA ARG A 36 -25.52 12.53 -11.94
C ARG A 36 -26.31 11.66 -10.98
N GLU A 37 -25.60 10.88 -10.18
CA GLU A 37 -26.22 10.03 -9.16
C GLU A 37 -26.61 10.83 -7.92
N HIS A 38 -25.76 11.78 -7.50
CA HIS A 38 -25.95 12.58 -6.28
C HIS A 38 -26.03 14.06 -6.62
N GLN A 39 -26.88 14.80 -5.90
CA GLN A 39 -27.01 16.26 -5.96
C GLN A 39 -27.28 16.78 -4.54
N GLY A 40 -26.55 17.82 -4.13
CA GLY A 40 -26.67 18.48 -2.83
C GLY A 40 -25.97 17.79 -1.66
N ASP A 41 -25.66 16.49 -1.75
CA ASP A 41 -24.80 15.78 -0.81
C ASP A 41 -24.03 14.69 -1.54
N LEU A 42 -22.71 14.87 -1.65
CA LEU A 42 -21.82 13.96 -2.37
C LEU A 42 -20.98 13.15 -1.37
N PRO A 43 -20.77 11.84 -1.62
CA PRO A 43 -19.82 11.08 -0.83
C PRO A 43 -18.40 11.56 -1.10
N VAL A 44 -17.54 11.44 -0.10
CA VAL A 44 -16.10 11.34 -0.32
C VAL A 44 -15.78 9.88 -0.66
N VAL A 45 -15.20 9.64 -1.84
CA VAL A 45 -14.83 8.29 -2.26
C VAL A 45 -13.45 7.97 -1.71
N LEU A 46 -13.37 7.03 -0.78
CA LEU A 46 -12.11 6.58 -0.18
C LEU A 46 -11.69 5.25 -0.80
N VAL A 47 -10.70 5.28 -1.68
CA VAL A 47 -10.14 4.09 -2.32
C VAL A 47 -9.09 3.48 -1.39
N THR A 48 -9.38 2.30 -0.87
CA THR A 48 -8.52 1.63 0.11
C THR A 48 -7.76 0.46 -0.51
N GLY A 49 -6.62 0.10 0.08
CA GLY A 49 -5.81 -1.01 -0.42
C GLY A 49 -4.40 -1.00 0.16
N TYR A 50 -3.81 -2.19 0.23
CA TYR A 50 -2.44 -2.39 0.69
C TYR A 50 -1.41 -1.90 -0.34
N HIS A 51 -0.12 -2.01 -0.01
CA HIS A 51 0.98 -1.64 -0.91
C HIS A 51 0.80 -2.27 -2.29
N GLY A 52 1.07 -1.50 -3.35
CA GLY A 52 1.01 -1.99 -4.74
C GLY A 52 -0.36 -2.51 -5.24
N MET A 53 -1.47 -2.21 -4.56
CA MET A 53 -2.83 -2.49 -5.04
C MET A 53 -3.31 -1.56 -6.18
N GLY A 54 -2.53 -0.53 -6.49
CA GLY A 54 -2.80 0.40 -7.60
C GLY A 54 -3.55 1.68 -7.21
N ARG A 55 -3.51 2.09 -5.93
CA ARG A 55 -4.16 3.31 -5.42
C ARG A 55 -3.74 4.58 -6.18
N SER A 56 -2.45 4.91 -6.12
CA SER A 56 -1.89 6.08 -6.83
C SER A 56 -2.09 5.98 -8.33
N ALA A 57 -1.91 4.79 -8.92
CA ALA A 57 -2.11 4.57 -10.35
C ALA A 57 -3.56 4.87 -10.80
N VAL A 58 -4.56 4.55 -9.97
CA VAL A 58 -5.96 4.89 -10.23
C VAL A 58 -6.16 6.40 -10.25
N LEU A 59 -5.61 7.14 -9.30
CA LEU A 59 -5.69 8.61 -9.28
C LEU A 59 -4.93 9.24 -10.46
N GLU A 60 -3.75 8.73 -10.80
CA GLU A 60 -2.97 9.19 -11.96
C GLU A 60 -3.73 8.99 -13.27
N GLU A 61 -4.36 7.83 -13.47
CA GLU A 61 -5.19 7.57 -14.65
C GLU A 61 -6.42 8.48 -14.68
N MET A 62 -7.09 8.71 -13.54
CA MET A 62 -8.18 9.69 -13.46
C MET A 62 -7.70 11.10 -13.82
N ALA A 63 -6.57 11.54 -13.25
CA ALA A 63 -5.98 12.84 -13.52
C ALA A 63 -5.67 12.99 -15.01
N ALA A 64 -5.02 11.99 -15.62
CA ALA A 64 -4.67 12.00 -17.04
C ALA A 64 -5.91 12.07 -17.95
N ARG A 65 -6.99 11.38 -17.59
CA ARG A 65 -8.22 11.29 -18.41
C ARG A 65 -9.12 12.51 -18.28
N TYR A 66 -9.19 13.12 -17.10
CA TYR A 66 -10.07 14.27 -16.82
C TYR A 66 -9.38 15.63 -16.98
N ARG A 67 -8.05 15.67 -17.13
CA ARG A 67 -7.29 16.88 -17.43
C ARG A 67 -7.89 17.63 -18.62
N ASP A 68 -7.98 18.96 -18.51
CA ASP A 68 -8.51 19.88 -19.53
C ASP A 68 -9.97 19.61 -19.95
N ARG A 69 -10.73 18.87 -19.13
CA ARG A 69 -12.14 18.53 -19.41
C ARG A 69 -13.10 18.95 -18.30
N LEU A 70 -12.60 19.06 -17.08
CA LEU A 70 -13.27 19.64 -15.92
C LEU A 70 -12.20 20.27 -15.00
N PRO A 71 -12.57 21.19 -14.10
CA PRO A 71 -11.62 21.71 -13.10
C PRO A 71 -11.13 20.56 -12.21
N LEU A 72 -9.82 20.31 -12.23
CA LEU A 72 -9.19 19.16 -11.58
C LEU A 72 -7.97 19.59 -10.76
N ALA A 73 -7.87 19.10 -9.53
CA ALA A 73 -6.65 19.16 -8.74
C ALA A 73 -6.25 17.77 -8.25
N HIS A 74 -4.95 17.48 -8.29
CA HIS A 74 -4.37 16.25 -7.79
C HIS A 74 -3.23 16.60 -6.83
N VAL A 75 -3.30 16.11 -5.60
CA VAL A 75 -2.32 16.41 -4.54
C VAL A 75 -1.95 15.13 -3.83
N ARG A 76 -0.67 14.98 -3.50
CA ARG A 76 -0.16 13.88 -2.70
C ARG A 76 0.09 14.35 -1.27
N ALA A 77 -0.68 13.87 -0.31
CA ALA A 77 -0.59 14.25 1.09
C ALA A 77 0.44 13.38 1.81
N VAL A 78 1.69 13.84 1.91
CA VAL A 78 2.77 13.06 2.56
C VAL A 78 3.52 13.98 3.50
N ALA A 79 3.79 13.48 4.71
CA ALA A 79 4.64 14.19 5.66
C ALA A 79 6.05 14.30 5.10
N SER A 80 6.55 15.53 4.93
CA SER A 80 7.93 15.79 4.54
C SER A 80 8.77 16.02 5.79
N GLU A 81 9.93 15.36 5.88
CA GLU A 81 10.93 15.66 6.92
C GLU A 81 11.62 17.02 6.70
N SER A 82 11.50 17.59 5.49
CA SER A 82 12.03 18.91 5.15
C SER A 82 10.95 19.98 5.23
N ALA A 83 11.27 21.09 5.91
CA ALA A 83 10.44 22.30 5.98
C ALA A 83 10.38 23.08 4.64
N ALA A 84 11.10 22.63 3.61
CA ALA A 84 11.09 23.24 2.29
C ALA A 84 9.81 22.86 1.52
N PHE A 85 9.07 23.86 1.04
CA PHE A 85 7.97 23.65 0.11
C PHE A 85 8.52 23.20 -1.24
N PRO A 86 8.16 22.00 -1.73
CA PRO A 86 8.77 21.45 -2.93
C PRO A 86 8.42 22.28 -4.19
N PRO A 87 9.34 22.42 -5.15
CA PRO A 87 9.01 22.95 -6.45
C PRO A 87 7.93 22.08 -7.12
N ALA A 88 7.11 22.68 -8.00
CA ALA A 88 6.16 21.91 -8.78
C ALA A 88 6.90 20.82 -9.57
N PRO A 89 6.37 19.59 -9.63
CA PRO A 89 7.06 18.48 -10.30
C PRO A 89 7.27 18.79 -11.78
N ALA A 90 8.53 18.74 -12.23
CA ALA A 90 8.90 19.01 -13.63
C ALA A 90 8.24 18.05 -14.62
N ASP A 91 7.90 16.84 -14.16
CA ASP A 91 7.34 15.76 -14.97
C ASP A 91 5.79 15.75 -15.00
N GLY A 92 5.12 16.76 -14.42
CA GLY A 92 3.66 16.85 -14.38
C GLY A 92 2.98 15.84 -13.45
N GLY A 93 3.73 15.29 -12.50
CA GLY A 93 3.19 14.48 -11.38
C GLY A 93 2.35 15.31 -10.40
N ALA A 94 1.78 14.65 -9.39
CA ALA A 94 1.05 15.37 -8.34
C ALA A 94 2.03 16.14 -7.43
N PRO A 95 1.78 17.43 -7.10
CA PRO A 95 2.52 18.13 -6.06
C PRO A 95 2.35 17.43 -4.70
N THR A 96 3.42 17.42 -3.91
CA THR A 96 3.41 16.90 -2.53
C THR A 96 3.08 18.02 -1.55
N ALA A 97 2.20 17.73 -0.60
CA ALA A 97 1.78 18.66 0.44
C ALA A 97 1.95 18.03 1.83
N SER A 98 2.60 18.77 2.73
CA SER A 98 2.99 18.31 4.08
C SER A 98 2.13 18.90 5.21
N THR A 99 1.27 19.86 4.90
CA THR A 99 0.27 20.42 5.85
C THR A 99 -1.05 20.70 5.13
N LEU A 100 -2.13 20.87 5.89
CA LEU A 100 -3.44 21.26 5.35
C LEU A 100 -3.38 22.53 4.49
N VAL A 101 -2.62 23.55 4.92
CA VAL A 101 -2.48 24.82 4.18
C VAL A 101 -1.83 24.58 2.82
N GLU A 102 -0.88 23.65 2.74
CA GLU A 102 -0.24 23.29 1.47
C GLU A 102 -1.19 22.53 0.56
N ILE A 103 -2.00 21.62 1.12
CA ILE A 103 -3.05 20.93 0.36
C ILE A 103 -4.01 21.95 -0.22
N LEU A 104 -4.58 22.85 0.60
CA LEU A 104 -5.51 23.88 0.13
C LEU A 104 -4.88 24.78 -0.93
N ALA A 105 -3.60 25.17 -0.78
CA ALA A 105 -2.90 25.97 -1.77
C ALA A 105 -2.73 25.24 -3.11
N GLU A 106 -2.36 23.97 -3.10
CA GLU A 106 -2.21 23.16 -4.32
C GLU A 106 -3.57 22.87 -4.98
N LEU A 107 -4.63 22.68 -4.18
CA LEU A 107 -5.99 22.57 -4.69
C LEU A 107 -6.44 23.86 -5.40
N VAL A 108 -6.13 25.03 -4.84
CA VAL A 108 -6.37 26.32 -5.50
C VAL A 108 -5.57 26.41 -6.80
N CYS A 109 -4.30 26.03 -6.79
CA CYS A 109 -3.45 26.09 -7.99
C CYS A 109 -3.97 25.19 -9.12
N GLY A 110 -4.51 24.00 -8.79
CA GLY A 110 -5.09 23.08 -9.77
C GLY A 110 -6.49 23.51 -10.26
N LEU A 111 -7.36 24.00 -9.37
CA LEU A 111 -8.75 24.30 -9.72
C LEU A 111 -8.95 25.69 -10.34
N ALA A 112 -8.24 26.71 -9.85
CA ALA A 112 -8.47 28.11 -10.22
C ALA A 112 -8.35 28.42 -11.73
N PRO A 113 -7.44 27.80 -12.51
CA PRO A 113 -7.30 28.08 -13.93
C PRO A 113 -8.57 27.83 -14.76
N ASP A 114 -9.36 26.83 -14.35
CA ASP A 114 -10.57 26.35 -15.05
C ASP A 114 -11.88 26.87 -14.42
N LEU A 115 -11.82 27.42 -13.21
CA LEU A 115 -12.99 28.01 -12.57
C LEU A 115 -13.22 29.47 -13.01
N ARG A 116 -14.50 29.84 -13.20
CA ARG A 116 -14.89 31.20 -13.62
C ARG A 116 -14.69 32.23 -12.51
N ARG A 117 -15.18 31.93 -11.31
CA ARG A 117 -14.83 32.67 -10.10
C ARG A 117 -13.69 31.92 -9.46
N ARG A 118 -12.71 32.66 -8.96
CA ARG A 118 -11.51 32.08 -8.37
C ARG A 118 -11.79 31.86 -6.89
N PHE A 119 -10.76 32.07 -6.07
CA PHE A 119 -10.83 31.88 -4.63
C PHE A 119 -10.73 33.23 -3.89
N PRO A 120 -11.75 34.12 -4.01
CA PRO A 120 -11.71 35.45 -3.41
C PRO A 120 -11.76 35.45 -1.88
N VAL A 121 -12.28 34.40 -1.24
CA VAL A 121 -12.34 34.30 0.23
C VAL A 121 -11.15 33.52 0.76
N LEU A 122 -10.85 32.36 0.16
CA LEU A 122 -9.79 31.48 0.65
C LEU A 122 -8.38 32.06 0.47
N VAL A 123 -8.07 32.66 -0.68
CA VAL A 123 -6.69 33.14 -0.95
C VAL A 123 -6.23 34.16 0.11
N PRO A 124 -7.00 35.20 0.47
CA PRO A 124 -6.64 36.08 1.59
C PRO A 124 -6.40 35.32 2.91
N GLY A 125 -7.21 34.30 3.22
CA GLY A 125 -7.02 33.45 4.40
C GLY A 125 -5.72 32.65 4.37
N LEU A 126 -5.36 32.08 3.21
CA LEU A 126 -4.10 31.36 3.02
C LEU A 126 -2.88 32.28 3.19
N PHE A 127 -2.98 33.54 2.75
CA PHE A 127 -1.94 34.54 3.01
C PHE A 127 -1.80 34.82 4.51
N ALA A 128 -2.92 34.96 5.23
CA ALA A 128 -2.92 35.24 6.66
C ALA A 128 -2.29 34.11 7.51
N VAL A 129 -2.53 32.84 7.18
CA VAL A 129 -1.97 31.72 7.97
C VAL A 129 -0.54 31.33 7.58
N SER A 130 0.01 31.93 6.51
CA SER A 130 1.35 31.64 6.00
C SER A 130 2.45 32.49 6.67
N GLY A 131 2.21 33.01 7.88
CA GLY A 131 3.22 33.72 8.66
C GLY A 131 4.41 32.81 9.01
N TRP A 132 5.63 33.37 8.97
CA TRP A 132 6.87 32.66 9.28
C TRP A 132 7.60 33.28 10.47
N HIS A 133 8.59 32.54 11.00
CA HIS A 133 9.45 33.05 12.07
C HIS A 133 10.42 34.09 11.51
N HIS A 134 10.51 35.26 12.16
CA HIS A 134 11.49 36.26 11.77
C HIS A 134 12.91 35.70 11.83
N GLY A 135 13.70 35.90 10.77
CA GLY A 135 15.04 35.31 10.61
C GLY A 135 15.08 33.88 10.02
N ASN A 136 13.94 33.24 9.77
CA ASN A 136 13.89 31.95 9.07
C ASN A 136 13.68 32.14 7.56
N GLY A 137 14.80 32.24 6.83
CA GLY A 137 14.79 32.45 5.39
C GLY A 137 14.14 31.31 4.59
N GLU A 138 14.25 30.06 5.04
CA GLU A 138 13.65 28.91 4.35
C GLU A 138 12.12 28.95 4.41
N GLN A 139 11.54 29.21 5.60
CA GLN A 139 10.09 29.37 5.76
C GLN A 139 9.55 30.57 4.97
N ARG A 140 10.28 31.69 5.00
CA ARG A 140 9.95 32.89 4.21
C ARG A 140 9.92 32.55 2.72
N ASP A 141 10.96 31.90 2.21
CA ASP A 141 11.08 31.59 0.78
C ASP A 141 10.00 30.60 0.34
N ALA A 142 9.68 29.59 1.17
CA ALA A 142 8.59 28.67 0.96
C ALA A 142 7.22 29.37 0.91
N ALA A 143 6.94 30.27 1.86
CA ALA A 143 5.71 31.05 1.90
C ALA A 143 5.58 31.98 0.69
N CYS A 144 6.64 32.73 0.34
CA CYS A 144 6.64 33.63 -0.81
C CYS A 144 6.51 32.89 -2.16
N LEU A 145 7.09 31.69 -2.28
CA LEU A 145 6.88 30.82 -3.43
C LEU A 145 5.40 30.41 -3.57
N ARG A 146 4.77 30.02 -2.45
CA ARG A 146 3.35 29.70 -2.38
C ARG A 146 2.47 30.89 -2.79
N PHE A 147 2.80 32.09 -2.31
CA PHE A 147 2.11 33.34 -2.70
C PHE A 147 2.20 33.58 -4.21
N ALA A 148 3.40 33.47 -4.79
CA ALA A 148 3.58 33.63 -6.23
C ALA A 148 2.69 32.67 -7.03
N ARG A 149 2.66 31.38 -6.66
CA ARG A 149 1.81 30.37 -7.30
C ARG A 149 0.33 30.66 -7.19
N LEU A 150 -0.15 30.99 -5.98
CA LEU A 150 -1.55 31.34 -5.74
C LEU A 150 -1.98 32.52 -6.60
N LEU A 151 -1.16 33.58 -6.65
CA LEU A 151 -1.46 34.78 -7.43
C LEU A 151 -1.47 34.52 -8.93
N LEU A 152 -0.56 33.67 -9.43
CA LEU A 152 -0.51 33.27 -10.84
C LEU A 152 -1.72 32.40 -11.22
N ALA A 153 -2.01 31.36 -10.43
CA ALA A 153 -3.13 30.46 -10.68
C ALA A 153 -4.47 31.21 -10.61
N CYS A 154 -4.62 32.09 -9.63
CA CYS A 154 -5.76 32.98 -9.53
C CYS A 154 -5.63 34.24 -10.39
N ARG A 155 -4.73 34.31 -11.38
CA ARG A 155 -4.47 35.46 -12.29
C ARG A 155 -4.69 36.85 -11.66
N LEU A 156 -4.22 37.00 -10.42
CA LEU A 156 -4.15 38.27 -9.69
C LEU A 156 -2.86 39.00 -10.06
N ALA A 157 -1.80 38.23 -10.33
CA ALA A 157 -0.55 38.69 -10.90
C ALA A 157 -0.24 37.97 -12.22
N GLY A 158 0.69 38.52 -12.99
CA GLY A 158 1.31 37.85 -14.14
C GLY A 158 2.83 37.95 -14.07
N GLY A 159 3.52 37.20 -14.94
CA GLY A 159 4.98 37.21 -15.03
C GLY A 159 5.64 35.95 -14.49
N ASP A 160 6.92 36.07 -14.16
CA ASP A 160 7.76 34.96 -13.70
C ASP A 160 7.53 34.65 -12.20
N GLU A 161 7.42 33.36 -11.88
CA GLU A 161 7.18 32.86 -10.50
C GLU A 161 8.29 33.31 -9.55
N ASN A 162 9.55 33.22 -9.97
CA ASN A 162 10.69 33.63 -9.14
C ASN A 162 10.72 35.13 -8.92
N ALA A 163 10.43 35.93 -9.95
CA ALA A 163 10.35 37.39 -9.80
C ALA A 163 9.29 37.81 -8.77
N LEU A 164 8.10 37.19 -8.83
CA LEU A 164 7.03 37.44 -7.85
C LEU A 164 7.44 37.01 -6.44
N ARG A 165 8.05 35.82 -6.30
CA ARG A 165 8.58 35.33 -5.01
C ARG A 165 9.52 36.34 -4.35
N HIS A 166 10.52 36.85 -5.09
CA HIS A 166 11.47 37.82 -4.55
C HIS A 166 10.79 39.16 -4.23
N ALA A 167 9.88 39.63 -5.10
CA ALA A 167 9.16 40.89 -4.87
C ALA A 167 8.30 40.85 -3.60
N TRP A 168 7.70 39.70 -3.27
CA TRP A 168 6.95 39.52 -2.03
C TRP A 168 7.85 39.46 -0.80
N ALA A 169 8.97 38.74 -0.88
CA ALA A 169 9.94 38.70 0.21
C ALA A 169 10.43 40.11 0.57
N THR A 170 10.85 40.90 -0.44
CA THR A 170 11.32 42.28 -0.23
C THR A 170 10.22 43.21 0.30
N ALA A 171 8.98 43.08 -0.19
CA ALA A 171 7.89 43.96 0.24
C ALA A 171 7.48 43.71 1.70
N VAL A 172 7.39 42.45 2.12
CA VAL A 172 7.06 42.10 3.51
C VAL A 172 8.19 42.51 4.45
N GLU A 173 9.45 42.29 4.07
CA GLU A 173 10.61 42.73 4.85
C GLU A 173 10.64 44.24 5.04
N GLY A 174 10.41 45.02 3.98
CA GLY A 174 10.36 46.48 4.08
C GLY A 174 9.28 46.99 5.03
N ARG A 175 8.16 46.25 5.20
CA ARG A 175 7.14 46.58 6.22
C ARG A 175 7.61 46.22 7.63
N LEU A 176 8.31 45.11 7.79
CA LEU A 176 8.84 44.68 9.09
C LEU A 176 9.94 45.60 9.62
N GLU A 177 10.72 46.27 8.76
CA GLU A 177 11.75 47.24 9.17
C GLU A 177 11.19 48.43 9.96
N THR A 178 9.88 48.71 9.85
CA THR A 178 9.20 49.76 10.61
C THR A 178 8.76 49.34 12.01
N ILE A 179 8.94 48.07 12.36
CA ILE A 179 8.47 47.43 13.58
C ILE A 179 9.65 47.22 14.55
N ASP A 180 9.48 47.61 15.82
CA ASP A 180 10.56 47.65 16.82
C ASP A 180 11.25 46.29 17.04
N ALA A 181 12.58 46.27 16.93
CA ALA A 181 13.42 45.07 16.98
C ALA A 181 13.46 44.40 18.36
N GLN A 182 13.00 45.06 19.44
CA GLN A 182 13.07 44.57 20.82
C GLN A 182 11.93 43.64 21.25
N ALA A 183 10.96 43.37 20.39
CA ALA A 183 9.80 42.57 20.77
C ALA A 183 10.05 41.05 20.83
N ASP A 184 9.20 40.36 21.58
CA ASP A 184 9.26 38.91 21.79
C ASP A 184 8.97 38.12 20.48
N ALA A 185 9.41 36.86 20.42
CA ALA A 185 9.32 36.00 19.23
C ALA A 185 7.88 35.73 18.76
N GLU A 186 6.91 35.68 19.69
CA GLU A 186 5.48 35.51 19.39
C GLU A 186 4.90 36.78 18.73
N TRP A 187 5.17 37.95 19.32
CA TRP A 187 4.78 39.26 18.77
C TRP A 187 5.40 39.51 17.39
N ARG A 188 6.63 39.03 17.15
CA ARG A 188 7.29 39.13 15.84
C ARG A 188 6.60 38.28 14.76
N ARG A 189 5.90 37.18 15.08
CA ARG A 189 5.13 36.42 14.08
C ARG A 189 3.81 37.08 13.74
N ASP A 190 3.12 37.62 14.74
CA ASP A 190 1.88 38.38 14.51
C ASP A 190 2.15 39.61 13.65
N ALA A 191 3.30 40.25 13.85
CA ALA A 191 3.79 41.33 12.98
C ALA A 191 4.02 40.88 11.52
N VAL A 192 4.54 39.68 11.29
CA VAL A 192 4.70 39.10 9.93
C VAL A 192 3.33 38.86 9.29
N THR A 193 2.41 38.24 10.03
CA THR A 193 1.03 38.02 9.57
C THR A 193 0.36 39.35 9.19
N ALA A 194 0.43 40.36 10.06
CA ALA A 194 -0.12 41.68 9.79
C ALA A 194 0.52 42.35 8.57
N ALA A 195 1.85 42.25 8.41
CA ALA A 195 2.56 42.78 7.26
C ALA A 195 2.15 42.10 5.94
N VAL A 196 2.00 40.76 5.95
CA VAL A 196 1.55 39.99 4.79
C VAL A 196 0.12 40.35 4.41
N VAL A 197 -0.80 40.41 5.38
CA VAL A 197 -2.20 40.79 5.15
C VAL A 197 -2.30 42.22 4.63
N ALA A 198 -1.54 43.17 5.20
CA ALA A 198 -1.51 44.56 4.74
C ALA A 198 -0.95 44.69 3.31
N GLU A 199 0.14 44.00 2.99
CA GLU A 199 0.72 43.99 1.64
C GLU A 199 -0.25 43.39 0.62
N TYR A 200 -0.96 42.32 1.00
CA TYR A 200 -2.02 41.75 0.16
C TYR A 200 -3.17 42.73 -0.05
N ALA A 201 -3.66 43.36 1.02
CA ALA A 201 -4.81 44.25 0.95
C ALA A 201 -4.53 45.51 0.11
N ASP A 202 -3.32 46.06 0.18
CA ASP A 202 -2.90 47.23 -0.61
C ASP A 202 -2.85 46.92 -2.11
N ARG A 203 -2.48 45.69 -2.49
CA ARG A 203 -2.43 45.26 -3.90
C ARG A 203 -3.77 44.72 -4.41
N TYR A 204 -4.52 44.02 -3.56
CA TYR A 204 -5.71 43.25 -3.90
C TYR A 204 -6.79 43.44 -2.82
N PRO A 205 -7.70 44.43 -2.96
CA PRO A 205 -8.69 44.76 -1.94
C PRO A 205 -9.58 43.55 -1.55
N PRO A 206 -9.48 43.03 -0.30
CA PRO A 206 -10.13 41.77 0.11
C PRO A 206 -11.50 42.03 0.77
N ALA A 207 -12.23 43.07 0.38
CA ALA A 207 -13.42 43.53 1.09
C ALA A 207 -14.49 42.42 1.27
N ALA A 208 -14.69 41.60 0.25
CA ALA A 208 -15.62 40.46 0.31
C ALA A 208 -15.15 39.36 1.27
N ALA A 209 -13.84 39.09 1.33
CA ALA A 209 -13.27 38.12 2.26
C ALA A 209 -13.37 38.63 3.69
N GLN A 210 -13.00 39.88 3.94
CA GLN A 210 -13.07 40.49 5.28
C GLN A 210 -14.50 40.46 5.83
N GLU A 211 -15.52 40.75 5.00
CA GLU A 211 -16.92 40.60 5.42
C GLU A 211 -17.25 39.15 5.79
N TRP A 212 -16.89 38.21 4.91
CA TRP A 212 -17.17 36.78 5.11
C TRP A 212 -16.52 36.20 6.37
N TYR A 213 -15.29 36.61 6.68
CA TYR A 213 -14.59 36.19 7.91
C TYR A 213 -15.17 36.88 9.15
N ARG A 214 -15.57 38.15 9.05
CA ARG A 214 -16.15 38.89 10.20
C ARG A 214 -17.43 38.25 10.73
N GLU A 215 -18.24 37.64 9.88
CA GLU A 215 -19.44 36.90 10.28
C GLU A 215 -19.14 35.63 11.09
N ARG A 216 -17.91 35.09 11.01
CA ARG A 216 -17.52 33.80 11.61
C ARG A 216 -16.68 33.92 12.86
N PHE A 217 -16.07 35.07 13.11
CA PHE A 217 -15.33 35.34 14.35
C PHE A 217 -16.23 35.98 15.42
N PRO A 218 -16.01 35.67 16.72
CA PRO A 218 -16.79 36.27 17.81
C PRO A 218 -16.70 37.81 17.82
N ARG A 219 -17.81 38.47 18.16
CA ARG A 219 -17.94 39.96 18.22
C ARG A 219 -17.02 40.66 19.24
N GLY A 220 -16.14 39.95 19.95
CA GLY A 220 -15.19 40.51 20.91
C GLY A 220 -13.93 41.09 20.29
N ALA A 221 -13.74 40.97 18.97
CA ALA A 221 -12.61 41.48 18.20
C ALA A 221 -12.91 42.82 17.49
N ASP A 222 -13.69 43.70 18.14
CA ASP A 222 -14.09 44.98 17.56
C ASP A 222 -12.87 45.85 17.22
N GLY A 223 -12.56 45.98 15.93
CA GLY A 223 -11.52 46.84 15.38
C GLY A 223 -10.26 46.13 14.85
N GLN A 224 -10.08 44.82 15.09
CA GLN A 224 -9.00 44.04 14.47
C GLN A 224 -9.43 43.49 13.10
N ASP A 225 -8.49 43.41 12.15
CA ASP A 225 -8.74 42.77 10.85
C ASP A 225 -8.98 41.26 11.07
N PRO A 226 -10.13 40.70 10.63
CA PRO A 226 -10.45 39.29 10.85
C PRO A 226 -9.45 38.32 10.19
N LEU A 227 -8.72 38.74 9.16
CA LEU A 227 -7.65 37.94 8.57
C LEU A 227 -6.43 37.86 9.48
N VAL A 228 -6.07 38.95 10.17
CA VAL A 228 -4.98 38.92 11.15
C VAL A 228 -5.34 37.99 12.31
N LEU A 229 -6.58 38.07 12.80
CA LEU A 229 -7.08 37.19 13.87
C LEU A 229 -7.06 35.71 13.46
N LEU A 230 -7.39 35.39 12.20
CA LEU A 230 -7.26 34.03 11.67
C LEU A 230 -5.82 33.52 11.75
N GLY A 231 -4.85 34.36 11.35
CA GLY A 231 -3.44 34.02 11.44
C GLY A 231 -2.98 33.82 12.89
N GLU A 232 -3.39 34.69 13.81
CA GLU A 232 -3.12 34.54 15.25
C GLU A 232 -3.66 33.21 15.80
N TRP A 233 -4.92 32.86 15.50
CA TRP A 233 -5.53 31.61 15.95
C TRP A 233 -4.81 30.38 15.41
N PHE A 234 -4.40 30.43 14.12
CA PHE A 234 -3.63 29.36 13.51
C PHE A 234 -2.29 29.14 14.23
N GLN A 235 -1.60 30.22 14.60
CA GLN A 235 -0.28 30.14 15.26
C GLN A 235 -0.35 29.70 16.72
N ARG A 236 -1.45 29.98 17.43
CA ARG A 236 -1.65 29.53 18.82
C ARG A 236 -1.73 28.01 18.98
N GLY A 237 -2.03 27.27 17.90
CA GLY A 237 -2.12 25.81 17.96
C GLY A 237 -3.38 25.30 18.67
N GLY A 238 -3.44 23.98 18.89
CA GLY A 238 -4.56 23.33 19.58
C GLY A 238 -5.93 23.66 18.99
N ASP A 239 -6.91 23.91 19.84
CA ASP A 239 -8.30 24.20 19.45
C ASP A 239 -8.42 25.46 18.58
N TYR A 240 -7.57 26.48 18.80
CA TYR A 240 -7.56 27.70 17.98
C TYR A 240 -7.14 27.41 16.54
N ARG A 241 -6.12 26.56 16.38
CA ARG A 241 -5.66 26.14 15.05
C ARG A 241 -6.72 25.32 14.34
N HIS A 242 -7.33 24.36 15.04
CA HIS A 242 -8.41 23.56 14.46
C HIS A 242 -9.59 24.45 14.00
N ALA A 243 -9.98 25.46 14.80
CA ALA A 243 -11.02 26.42 14.40
C ALA A 243 -10.62 27.28 13.18
N ALA A 244 -9.35 27.70 13.10
CA ALA A 244 -8.83 28.41 11.93
C ALA A 244 -8.83 27.52 10.67
N GLU A 245 -8.42 26.26 10.80
CA GLU A 245 -8.42 25.26 9.72
C GLU A 245 -9.85 24.91 9.25
N GLN A 246 -10.81 24.76 10.18
CA GLN A 246 -12.24 24.65 9.85
C GLN A 246 -12.75 25.86 9.07
N THR A 247 -12.32 27.07 9.45
CA THR A 247 -12.70 28.31 8.76
C THR A 247 -12.10 28.38 7.35
N LEU A 248 -10.84 27.95 7.17
CA LEU A 248 -10.21 27.83 5.85
C LEU A 248 -10.92 26.79 4.96
N MET A 249 -11.29 25.63 5.51
CA MET A 249 -12.08 24.63 4.79
C MET A 249 -13.43 25.19 4.36
N ALA A 250 -14.13 25.90 5.24
CA ALA A 250 -15.39 26.56 4.89
C ALA A 250 -15.21 27.62 3.79
N ALA A 251 -14.11 28.40 3.81
CA ALA A 251 -13.80 29.38 2.78
C ALA A 251 -13.53 28.70 1.42
N PHE A 252 -12.81 27.58 1.42
CA PHE A 252 -12.56 26.77 0.24
C PHE A 252 -13.86 26.28 -0.41
N LEU A 253 -14.73 25.65 0.37
CA LEU A 253 -15.99 25.10 -0.13
C LEU A 253 -16.95 26.20 -0.59
N HIS A 254 -16.95 27.35 0.11
CA HIS A 254 -17.69 28.54 -0.29
C HIS A 254 -17.27 29.04 -1.68
N ASP A 255 -15.97 29.21 -1.90
CA ASP A 255 -15.44 29.70 -3.18
C ASP A 255 -15.74 28.72 -4.33
N VAL A 256 -15.59 27.40 -4.09
CA VAL A 256 -15.98 26.37 -5.06
C VAL A 256 -17.48 26.43 -5.37
N ALA A 257 -18.34 26.51 -4.35
CA ALA A 257 -19.78 26.59 -4.54
C ALA A 257 -20.20 27.86 -5.30
N SER A 258 -19.56 29.00 -4.99
CA SER A 258 -19.83 30.30 -5.61
C SER A 258 -19.46 30.36 -7.10
N SER A 259 -18.54 29.48 -7.52
CA SER A 259 -18.11 29.36 -8.92
C SER A 259 -19.19 28.75 -9.82
N TYR A 260 -20.13 27.99 -9.25
CA TYR A 260 -21.22 27.32 -9.97
C TYR A 260 -22.57 28.00 -9.72
N GLY A 261 -22.86 29.02 -10.55
CA GLY A 261 -24.14 29.73 -10.57
C GLY A 261 -25.33 28.89 -11.09
N ARG A 262 -26.55 29.44 -10.98
CA ARG A 262 -27.80 28.76 -11.38
C ARG A 262 -27.78 28.26 -12.83
N LEU A 263 -27.18 29.02 -13.75
CA LEU A 263 -27.08 28.66 -15.16
C LEU A 263 -26.18 27.45 -15.40
N GLN A 264 -25.03 27.36 -14.72
CA GLN A 264 -24.11 26.23 -14.81
C GLN A 264 -24.76 24.94 -14.28
N ARG A 265 -25.49 25.06 -13.17
CA ARG A 265 -26.25 23.94 -12.59
C ARG A 265 -27.34 23.46 -13.56
N TRP A 266 -28.06 24.37 -14.21
CA TRP A 266 -29.02 24.03 -15.25
C TRP A 266 -28.32 23.36 -16.45
N ASN A 267 -27.21 23.92 -16.91
CA ASN A 267 -26.45 23.39 -18.04
C ASN A 267 -25.74 22.06 -17.74
N ARG A 268 -25.87 21.50 -16.53
CA ARG A 268 -25.21 20.26 -16.11
C ARG A 268 -23.71 20.29 -16.39
N GLU A 269 -23.08 21.42 -16.12
CA GLU A 269 -21.62 21.58 -16.26
C GLU A 269 -20.90 20.67 -15.26
N PRO A 270 -19.92 19.84 -15.68
CA PRO A 270 -19.30 18.84 -14.83
C PRO A 270 -18.83 19.38 -13.48
N TRP A 271 -18.98 18.58 -12.44
CA TRP A 271 -18.49 18.93 -11.11
C TRP A 271 -16.96 18.86 -11.04
N PRO A 272 -16.32 19.78 -10.31
CA PRO A 272 -14.87 19.76 -10.10
C PRO A 272 -14.47 18.48 -9.37
N LEU A 273 -13.26 17.99 -9.70
CA LEU A 273 -12.70 16.75 -9.17
C LEU A 273 -11.42 17.03 -8.41
N ILE A 274 -11.36 16.57 -7.17
CA ILE A 274 -10.16 16.57 -6.35
C ILE A 274 -9.70 15.14 -6.13
N LEU A 275 -8.41 14.94 -6.36
CA LEU A 275 -7.70 13.68 -6.19
C LEU A 275 -6.69 13.86 -5.06
N ILE A 276 -6.82 13.09 -3.98
CA ILE A 276 -5.90 13.13 -2.84
C ILE A 276 -5.22 11.78 -2.68
N ASP A 277 -3.94 11.72 -3.03
CA ASP A 277 -3.13 10.54 -2.79
C ASP A 277 -2.62 10.52 -1.34
N ASP A 278 -2.39 9.32 -0.81
CA ASP A 278 -1.83 9.08 0.53
C ASP A 278 -2.58 9.75 1.70
N ALA A 279 -3.92 9.85 1.63
CA ALA A 279 -4.77 10.43 2.67
C ALA A 279 -4.77 9.70 4.04
N HIS A 280 -3.95 8.65 4.19
CA HIS A 280 -3.65 8.02 5.47
C HIS A 280 -2.60 8.80 6.27
N CYS A 281 -1.78 9.64 5.63
CA CYS A 281 -0.84 10.51 6.32
C CYS A 281 -1.58 11.68 7.01
N PRO A 282 -1.00 12.28 8.07
CA PRO A 282 -1.70 13.30 8.88
C PRO A 282 -2.32 14.44 8.07
N PRO A 283 -1.63 15.09 7.11
CA PRO A 283 -2.21 16.21 6.36
C PRO A 283 -3.47 15.82 5.56
N GLY A 284 -3.49 14.58 5.04
CA GLY A 284 -4.62 14.07 4.30
C GLY A 284 -5.77 13.64 5.21
N GLN A 285 -5.48 13.11 6.40
CA GLN A 285 -6.48 12.84 7.43
C GLN A 285 -7.15 14.14 7.87
N ASP A 286 -6.37 15.14 8.27
CA ASP A 286 -6.87 16.46 8.68
C ASP A 286 -7.79 17.08 7.61
N PHE A 287 -7.38 17.01 6.34
CA PHE A 287 -8.20 17.51 5.23
C PHE A 287 -9.54 16.76 5.11
N LEU A 288 -9.51 15.43 5.16
CA LEU A 288 -10.72 14.61 5.02
C LEU A 288 -11.66 14.80 6.21
N ASP A 289 -11.13 14.86 7.42
CA ASP A 289 -11.91 15.04 8.65
C ASP A 289 -12.63 16.39 8.63
N LEU A 290 -11.92 17.48 8.35
CA LEU A 290 -12.52 18.83 8.23
C LEU A 290 -13.58 18.90 7.12
N LEU A 291 -13.37 18.23 5.99
CA LEU A 291 -14.34 18.17 4.90
C LEU A 291 -15.61 17.39 5.32
N LEU A 292 -15.43 16.25 5.97
CA LEU A 292 -16.53 15.40 6.41
C LEU A 292 -17.31 16.04 7.56
N GLU A 293 -16.64 16.71 8.50
CA GLU A 293 -17.24 17.53 9.55
C GLU A 293 -18.08 18.65 8.97
N HIS A 294 -17.54 19.40 7.99
CA HIS A 294 -18.29 20.46 7.33
C HIS A 294 -19.54 19.92 6.62
N ARG A 295 -19.42 18.76 5.95
CA ARG A 295 -20.57 18.08 5.34
C ARG A 295 -21.51 17.48 6.39
N ALA A 296 -21.09 17.17 7.60
CA ALA A 296 -22.00 16.67 8.63
C ALA A 296 -22.92 17.76 9.21
N LEU A 297 -22.62 19.04 9.01
CA LEU A 297 -23.42 20.14 9.54
C LEU A 297 -24.88 20.09 9.03
N PRO A 298 -25.90 20.20 9.93
CA PRO A 298 -27.31 20.15 9.56
C PRO A 298 -27.73 21.30 8.63
N GLU A 299 -27.20 22.49 8.89
CA GLU A 299 -27.42 23.68 8.08
C GLU A 299 -26.12 23.98 7.33
N ARG A 300 -26.08 23.59 6.05
CA ARG A 300 -25.00 23.96 5.14
C ARG A 300 -25.37 25.25 4.42
N PRO A 301 -24.73 26.40 4.73
CA PRO A 301 -25.02 27.66 4.05
C PRO A 301 -24.69 27.55 2.55
N ASP A 302 -23.65 26.79 2.21
CA ASP A 302 -23.21 26.53 0.85
C ASP A 302 -23.35 25.04 0.54
N ARG A 303 -24.13 24.70 -0.50
CA ARG A 303 -24.13 23.35 -1.07
C ARG A 303 -23.08 23.29 -2.15
N GLU A 304 -21.87 22.88 -1.76
CA GLU A 304 -20.79 22.63 -2.69
C GLU A 304 -21.04 21.34 -3.45
N GLU A 305 -20.75 21.36 -4.74
CA GLU A 305 -20.88 20.19 -5.61
C GLU A 305 -19.48 19.74 -6.02
N LEU A 306 -18.70 19.29 -5.04
CA LEU A 306 -17.29 18.94 -5.18
C LEU A 306 -17.09 17.44 -5.07
N VAL A 307 -16.56 16.80 -6.12
CA VAL A 307 -16.22 15.37 -6.11
C VAL A 307 -14.82 15.20 -5.53
N VAL A 308 -14.70 14.39 -4.48
CA VAL A 308 -13.41 14.07 -3.85
C VAL A 308 -13.19 12.57 -3.93
N VAL A 309 -12.08 12.18 -4.54
CA VAL A 309 -11.58 10.81 -4.55
C VAL A 309 -10.22 10.81 -3.84
N ALA A 310 -10.15 10.13 -2.71
CA ALA A 310 -8.94 10.03 -1.91
C ALA A 310 -8.48 8.57 -1.84
N THR A 311 -7.18 8.34 -1.67
CA THR A 311 -6.66 6.99 -1.43
C THR A 311 -6.05 6.85 -0.05
N ARG A 312 -6.25 5.68 0.57
CA ARG A 312 -5.72 5.36 1.90
C ARG A 312 -4.98 4.02 1.87
N LEU A 313 -3.82 3.95 2.51
CA LEU A 313 -3.10 2.69 2.73
C LEU A 313 -3.82 1.87 3.80
N GLY A 314 -4.01 0.57 3.54
CA GLY A 314 -4.69 -0.34 4.46
C GLY A 314 -6.21 -0.30 4.32
N GLY A 315 -6.90 -0.56 5.44
CA GLY A 315 -8.36 -0.66 5.51
C GLY A 315 -9.09 0.67 5.73
N LEU A 316 -10.38 0.60 6.06
CA LEU A 316 -11.12 1.76 6.55
C LEU A 316 -10.54 2.23 7.90
N PRO A 317 -10.65 3.52 8.23
CA PRO A 317 -10.40 4.01 9.59
C PRO A 317 -11.28 3.28 10.60
N GLU A 318 -10.76 3.03 11.80
CA GLU A 318 -11.46 2.27 12.85
C GLU A 318 -12.71 3.00 13.37
N ASP A 319 -12.68 4.32 13.35
CA ASP A 319 -13.75 5.25 13.75
C ASP A 319 -14.78 5.50 12.63
N ALA A 320 -14.56 4.97 11.43
CA ALA A 320 -15.45 5.14 10.28
C ALA A 320 -16.59 4.10 10.24
N SER A 321 -17.26 3.86 11.37
CA SER A 321 -18.32 2.83 11.51
C SER A 321 -19.55 3.07 10.63
N ASP A 322 -19.90 4.33 10.36
CA ASP A 322 -21.05 4.70 9.52
C ASP A 322 -20.71 4.80 8.02
N ALA A 323 -19.48 4.52 7.62
CA ALA A 323 -19.05 4.55 6.22
C ALA A 323 -19.71 3.43 5.40
N VAL A 324 -20.17 3.73 4.19
CA VAL A 324 -20.70 2.70 3.29
C VAL A 324 -19.54 2.06 2.54
N ARG A 325 -19.37 0.75 2.70
CA ARG A 325 -18.38 -0.04 1.95
C ARG A 325 -19.00 -0.66 0.70
N ARG A 326 -18.33 -0.55 -0.45
CA ARG A 326 -18.74 -1.16 -1.72
C ARG A 326 -17.56 -1.74 -2.48
N ASP A 327 -17.66 -3.00 -2.85
CA ASP A 327 -16.66 -3.64 -3.68
C ASP A 327 -16.78 -3.14 -5.14
N LEU A 328 -15.69 -3.22 -5.89
CA LEU A 328 -15.61 -2.70 -7.26
C LEU A 328 -16.76 -3.19 -8.16
N PRO A 329 -17.13 -4.49 -8.23
CA PRO A 329 -18.20 -4.95 -9.10
C PRO A 329 -19.57 -4.32 -8.82
N ASP A 330 -19.85 -3.97 -7.57
CA ASP A 330 -21.14 -3.38 -7.16
C ASP A 330 -21.32 -1.95 -7.69
N LEU A 331 -20.20 -1.24 -7.93
CA LEU A 331 -20.20 0.15 -8.38
C LEU A 331 -20.65 0.33 -9.84
N VAL A 332 -20.79 -0.75 -10.61
CA VAL A 332 -21.14 -0.66 -12.04
C VAL A 332 -22.52 -0.01 -12.22
N LYS A 333 -23.51 -0.37 -11.39
CA LYS A 333 -24.90 0.11 -11.54
C LYS A 333 -25.19 1.38 -10.75
N SER A 334 -24.76 1.43 -9.50
CA SER A 334 -24.93 2.58 -8.60
C SER A 334 -23.85 2.56 -7.54
N SER A 335 -23.59 3.69 -6.89
CA SER A 335 -22.75 3.72 -5.69
C SER A 335 -23.44 3.07 -4.50
N GLY A 336 -24.77 3.04 -4.48
CA GLY A 336 -25.55 2.49 -3.37
C GLY A 336 -25.29 3.20 -2.05
N TRP A 337 -24.70 4.40 -2.10
CA TRP A 337 -24.43 5.27 -0.97
C TRP A 337 -25.61 6.22 -0.75
N GLN A 338 -25.94 6.42 0.52
CA GLN A 338 -26.85 7.46 0.97
C GLN A 338 -26.43 7.79 2.40
N ARG A 339 -26.29 9.09 2.72
CA ARG A 339 -25.97 9.50 4.09
C ARG A 339 -27.04 9.01 5.05
N ARG A 340 -26.62 8.26 6.07
CA ARG A 340 -27.47 7.77 7.17
C ARG A 340 -26.91 8.31 8.48
N GLY A 341 -27.49 9.38 8.99
CA GLY A 341 -27.04 10.03 10.23
C GLY A 341 -26.24 11.31 10.00
N LEU A 342 -25.80 11.90 11.12
CA LEU A 342 -25.04 13.15 11.18
C LEU A 342 -23.57 12.94 11.50
N ALA A 343 -23.10 11.70 11.69
CA ALA A 343 -21.69 11.44 11.88
C ALA A 343 -20.88 11.85 10.63
N PRO A 344 -19.68 12.44 10.79
CA PRO A 344 -18.80 12.76 9.66
C PRO A 344 -18.54 11.55 8.76
N SER A 345 -18.28 10.38 9.35
CA SER A 345 -18.01 9.12 8.64
C SER A 345 -19.16 8.61 7.77
N ALA A 346 -20.41 9.01 8.02
CA ALA A 346 -21.55 8.71 7.13
C ALA A 346 -21.40 9.37 5.74
N GLY A 347 -20.50 10.35 5.60
CA GLY A 347 -20.10 10.98 4.34
C GLY A 347 -19.18 10.14 3.46
N LEU A 348 -18.68 9.01 3.96
CA LEU A 348 -17.69 8.18 3.26
C LEU A 348 -18.32 7.07 2.44
N LEU A 349 -17.81 6.90 1.22
CA LEU A 349 -17.96 5.71 0.39
C LEU A 349 -16.60 5.03 0.26
N ALA A 350 -16.39 3.95 1.01
CA ALA A 350 -15.15 3.19 0.96
C ALA A 350 -15.17 2.14 -0.15
N VAL A 351 -14.18 2.17 -1.02
CA VAL A 351 -14.02 1.28 -2.17
C VAL A 351 -12.69 0.53 -2.05
N PRO A 352 -12.68 -0.69 -1.49
CA PRO A 352 -11.48 -1.50 -1.42
C PRO A 352 -11.06 -1.96 -2.82
N LEU A 353 -9.80 -1.75 -3.16
CA LEU A 353 -9.20 -2.32 -4.35
C LEU A 353 -9.01 -3.82 -4.15
N THR A 354 -9.64 -4.61 -5.01
CA THR A 354 -9.53 -6.07 -4.97
C THR A 354 -8.27 -6.54 -5.71
N PRO A 355 -7.68 -7.68 -5.30
CA PRO A 355 -6.67 -8.36 -6.09
C PRO A 355 -7.19 -8.69 -7.50
N LEU A 356 -6.27 -8.87 -8.44
CA LEU A 356 -6.56 -9.31 -9.80
C LEU A 356 -7.01 -10.77 -9.79
N SER A 357 -8.09 -11.06 -10.51
CA SER A 357 -8.52 -12.43 -10.75
C SER A 357 -7.59 -13.13 -11.74
N ARG A 358 -7.73 -14.46 -11.87
CA ARG A 358 -7.01 -15.22 -12.92
C ARG A 358 -7.34 -14.72 -14.33
N ASP A 359 -8.59 -14.29 -14.55
CA ASP A 359 -9.06 -13.79 -15.85
C ASP A 359 -8.45 -12.42 -16.17
N ASP A 360 -8.13 -11.61 -15.16
CA ASP A 360 -7.40 -10.35 -15.33
C ASP A 360 -5.91 -10.56 -15.66
N ILE A 361 -5.33 -11.70 -15.28
CA ILE A 361 -3.91 -12.03 -15.50
C ILE A 361 -3.66 -12.51 -16.93
N LEU A 362 -4.62 -13.21 -17.55
CA LEU A 362 -4.46 -13.73 -18.91
C LEU A 362 -4.13 -12.62 -19.93
N PRO A 363 -4.84 -11.48 -19.98
CA PRO A 363 -4.50 -10.37 -20.87
C PRO A 363 -3.09 -9.80 -20.66
N LEU A 364 -2.55 -9.84 -19.43
CA LEU A 364 -1.21 -9.36 -19.11
C LEU A 364 -0.10 -10.26 -19.70
N LEU A 365 -0.40 -11.53 -19.96
CA LEU A 365 0.53 -12.51 -20.54
C LEU A 365 0.37 -12.69 -22.05
N VAL A 366 -0.69 -12.15 -22.66
CA VAL A 366 -0.98 -12.34 -24.09
C VAL A 366 -1.22 -11.02 -24.85
N PRO A 367 -0.57 -9.87 -24.52
CA PRO A 367 -0.88 -8.62 -25.22
C PRO A 367 -0.56 -8.69 -26.73
N ASP A 368 0.44 -9.49 -27.14
CA ASP A 368 0.81 -9.75 -28.54
C ASP A 368 1.26 -11.21 -28.67
N TRP A 369 0.34 -12.16 -28.89
CA TRP A 369 0.58 -13.61 -28.98
C TRP A 369 2.07 -13.97 -29.19
N PRO A 370 2.78 -14.40 -28.13
CA PRO A 370 4.22 -14.55 -28.22
C PRO A 370 4.58 -15.57 -29.30
N ALA A 371 5.70 -15.35 -29.99
CA ALA A 371 6.17 -16.22 -31.07
C ALA A 371 6.34 -17.68 -30.64
N ARG A 372 6.48 -17.93 -29.32
CA ARG A 372 6.41 -19.25 -28.71
C ARG A 372 5.21 -19.31 -27.76
N PRO A 373 4.47 -20.43 -27.74
CA PRO A 373 3.37 -20.60 -26.81
C PRO A 373 3.91 -20.56 -25.37
N LEU A 374 3.23 -19.79 -24.52
CA LEU A 374 3.49 -19.79 -23.08
C LEU A 374 3.05 -21.12 -22.47
N HIS A 375 3.70 -21.49 -21.38
CA HIS A 375 3.31 -22.67 -20.62
C HIS A 375 1.86 -22.52 -20.08
N PRO A 376 0.96 -23.52 -20.28
CA PRO A 376 -0.48 -23.37 -20.01
C PRO A 376 -0.81 -22.96 -18.57
N TYR A 377 0.01 -23.37 -17.60
CA TYR A 377 -0.21 -23.11 -16.19
C TYR A 377 0.40 -21.80 -15.66
N LEU A 378 1.03 -20.97 -16.49
CA LEU A 378 1.71 -19.75 -16.03
C LEU A 378 0.77 -18.75 -15.37
N ALA A 379 -0.40 -18.49 -15.95
CA ALA A 379 -1.37 -17.56 -15.34
C ALA A 379 -1.83 -18.05 -13.95
N SER A 380 -2.08 -19.35 -13.82
CA SER A 380 -2.42 -19.98 -12.55
C SER A 380 -1.26 -19.92 -11.55
N ALA A 381 -0.03 -20.16 -11.98
CA ALA A 381 1.15 -20.11 -11.13
C ALA A 381 1.44 -18.68 -10.64
N VAL A 382 1.35 -17.68 -11.52
CA VAL A 382 1.46 -16.27 -11.15
C VAL A 382 0.37 -15.92 -10.14
N HIS A 383 -0.89 -16.27 -10.39
CA HIS A 383 -1.97 -16.00 -9.44
C HIS A 383 -1.76 -16.69 -8.09
N SER A 384 -1.35 -17.96 -8.07
CA SER A 384 -1.13 -18.69 -6.81
C SER A 384 0.06 -18.13 -6.02
N LEU A 385 1.09 -17.61 -6.71
CA LEU A 385 2.23 -16.95 -6.09
C LEU A 385 1.89 -15.56 -5.56
N THR A 386 1.16 -14.75 -6.33
CA THR A 386 0.89 -13.34 -6.00
C THR A 386 -0.41 -13.12 -5.25
N GLY A 387 -1.30 -14.11 -5.20
CA GLY A 387 -2.68 -13.91 -4.74
C GLY A 387 -3.46 -12.87 -5.58
N GLY A 388 -3.00 -12.57 -6.79
CA GLY A 388 -3.57 -11.49 -7.62
C GLY A 388 -3.04 -10.09 -7.29
N HIS A 389 -1.99 -9.97 -6.47
CA HIS A 389 -1.44 -8.66 -6.10
C HIS A 389 -1.00 -7.86 -7.34
N PRO A 390 -1.60 -6.69 -7.66
CA PRO A 390 -1.43 -6.03 -8.95
C PRO A 390 0.01 -5.66 -9.29
N ALA A 391 0.73 -4.95 -8.40
CA ALA A 391 2.11 -4.54 -8.68
C ALA A 391 3.04 -5.72 -8.95
N VAL A 392 2.97 -6.77 -8.12
CA VAL A 392 3.80 -7.97 -8.27
C VAL A 392 3.44 -8.74 -9.53
N THR A 393 2.15 -8.92 -9.77
CA THR A 393 1.62 -9.62 -10.96
C THR A 393 2.09 -8.95 -12.25
N THR A 394 1.99 -7.62 -12.35
CA THR A 394 2.41 -6.87 -13.54
C THR A 394 3.91 -7.01 -13.79
N VAL A 395 4.73 -6.94 -12.74
CA VAL A 395 6.20 -7.10 -12.86
C VAL A 395 6.57 -8.52 -13.28
N LEU A 396 5.94 -9.55 -12.69
CA LEU A 396 6.19 -10.94 -13.07
C LEU A 396 5.73 -11.24 -14.50
N CYS A 397 4.55 -10.78 -14.91
CA CYS A 397 4.07 -10.95 -16.28
C CYS A 397 5.02 -10.27 -17.28
N ALA A 398 5.50 -9.07 -16.96
CA ALA A 398 6.49 -8.37 -17.79
C ALA A 398 7.82 -9.13 -17.88
N ALA A 399 8.30 -9.71 -16.77
CA ALA A 399 9.52 -10.53 -16.73
C ALA A 399 9.37 -11.82 -17.55
N VAL A 400 8.21 -12.49 -17.48
CA VAL A 400 7.89 -13.68 -18.28
C VAL A 400 7.93 -13.34 -19.78
N LEU A 401 7.28 -12.25 -20.18
CA LEU A 401 7.24 -11.79 -21.57
C LEU A 401 8.63 -11.43 -22.08
N ASP A 402 9.43 -10.74 -21.27
CA ASP A 402 10.79 -10.35 -21.61
C ASP A 402 11.73 -11.57 -21.76
N ALA A 403 11.68 -12.52 -20.83
CA ALA A 403 12.43 -13.78 -20.93
C ALA A 403 12.03 -14.60 -22.18
N THR A 404 10.73 -14.66 -22.48
CA THR A 404 10.21 -15.35 -23.67
C THR A 404 10.68 -14.68 -24.95
N LYS A 405 10.70 -13.34 -25.00
CA LYS A 405 11.25 -12.56 -26.13
C LYS A 405 12.75 -12.83 -26.35
N ARG A 406 13.51 -13.09 -25.28
CA ARG A 406 14.91 -13.52 -25.34
C ARG A 406 15.11 -15.00 -25.68
N GLY A 407 14.03 -15.74 -25.96
CA GLY A 407 14.08 -17.14 -26.39
C GLY A 407 14.18 -18.16 -25.25
N ARG A 408 14.07 -17.74 -23.99
CA ARG A 408 14.03 -18.63 -22.82
C ARG A 408 12.62 -19.22 -22.68
N SER A 409 12.52 -20.54 -22.53
CA SER A 409 11.27 -21.18 -22.09
C SER A 409 11.09 -20.95 -20.59
N VAL A 410 9.94 -20.43 -20.19
CA VAL A 410 9.64 -20.12 -18.78
C VAL A 410 8.60 -21.11 -18.28
N SER A 411 8.96 -21.85 -17.23
CA SER A 411 8.05 -22.74 -16.51
C SER A 411 7.59 -22.11 -15.18
N PRO A 412 6.50 -22.57 -14.56
CA PRO A 412 6.00 -22.05 -13.28
C PRO A 412 7.05 -21.91 -12.17
N ARG A 413 7.99 -22.85 -12.07
CA ARG A 413 9.09 -22.84 -11.09
C ARG A 413 10.13 -21.74 -11.32
N ASP A 414 10.22 -21.23 -12.55
CA ASP A 414 11.23 -20.24 -12.91
C ASP A 414 10.80 -18.81 -12.53
N LEU A 415 9.54 -18.59 -12.12
CA LEU A 415 8.92 -17.26 -12.00
C LEU A 415 9.73 -16.29 -11.15
N LEU A 416 10.27 -16.75 -10.03
CA LEU A 416 11.05 -15.90 -9.13
C LEU A 416 12.55 -15.86 -9.46
N GLU A 417 13.02 -16.77 -10.33
CA GLU A 417 14.39 -16.81 -10.86
C GLU A 417 14.52 -15.95 -12.14
N LEU A 418 13.49 -15.17 -12.47
CA LEU A 418 13.50 -14.23 -13.60
C LEU A 418 14.22 -12.93 -13.24
N THR A 419 14.55 -12.16 -14.27
CA THR A 419 15.08 -10.81 -14.14
C THR A 419 14.01 -9.80 -14.52
N ALA A 420 14.00 -8.66 -13.81
CA ALA A 420 13.23 -7.50 -14.19
C ALA A 420 13.84 -6.84 -15.46
N LYS A 421 13.13 -5.86 -16.02
CA LYS A 421 13.53 -5.19 -17.27
C LYS A 421 14.89 -4.48 -17.18
N ASP A 422 15.25 -4.03 -15.98
CA ASP A 422 16.54 -3.39 -15.67
C ASP A 422 17.69 -4.39 -15.50
N GLY A 423 17.43 -5.69 -15.68
CA GLY A 423 18.40 -6.78 -15.57
C GLY A 423 18.64 -7.28 -14.15
N ARG A 424 18.04 -6.66 -13.13
CA ARG A 424 18.15 -7.12 -11.74
C ARG A 424 17.24 -8.33 -11.48
N PRO A 425 17.51 -9.16 -10.46
CA PRO A 425 16.60 -10.21 -10.03
C PRO A 425 15.21 -9.65 -9.74
N VAL A 426 14.16 -10.37 -10.17
CA VAL A 426 12.79 -9.87 -10.02
C VAL A 426 12.38 -9.71 -8.55
N THR A 427 12.87 -10.58 -7.67
CA THR A 427 12.64 -10.51 -6.21
C THR A 427 13.18 -9.22 -5.62
N GLU A 428 14.40 -8.83 -5.98
CA GLU A 428 15.04 -7.60 -5.53
C GLU A 428 14.23 -6.36 -5.96
N ALA A 429 13.87 -6.29 -7.24
CA ALA A 429 13.08 -5.18 -7.77
C ALA A 429 11.67 -5.09 -7.15
N LEU A 430 11.05 -6.24 -6.86
CA LEU A 430 9.74 -6.32 -6.20
C LEU A 430 9.83 -5.87 -4.74
N LEU A 431 10.80 -6.37 -3.98
CA LEU A 431 10.98 -6.00 -2.58
C LEU A 431 11.37 -4.54 -2.43
N GLU A 432 12.16 -3.96 -3.34
CA GLU A 432 12.45 -2.53 -3.34
C GLU A 432 11.20 -1.67 -3.52
N ARG A 433 10.26 -2.13 -4.35
CA ARG A 433 9.00 -1.43 -4.57
C ARG A 433 8.00 -1.59 -3.41
N LEU A 434 8.02 -2.74 -2.75
CA LEU A 434 7.09 -3.08 -1.65
C LEU A 434 7.59 -2.57 -0.29
N LEU A 435 8.90 -2.60 -0.07
CA LEU A 435 9.61 -2.17 1.13
C LEU A 435 10.71 -1.15 0.72
N PRO A 436 10.35 0.14 0.59
CA PRO A 436 11.28 1.17 0.10
C PRO A 436 12.48 1.39 1.01
N ASP A 437 12.32 1.24 2.33
CA ASP A 437 13.42 1.36 3.27
C ASP A 437 14.37 0.17 3.12
N ARG A 438 15.54 0.43 2.54
CA ARG A 438 16.59 -0.57 2.32
C ARG A 438 17.05 -1.21 3.63
N ARG A 439 17.20 -0.45 4.72
CA ARG A 439 17.70 -0.99 6.00
C ARG A 439 16.70 -1.98 6.58
N GLN A 440 15.41 -1.62 6.58
CA GLN A 440 14.35 -2.52 7.05
C GLN A 440 14.18 -3.72 6.13
N ARG A 441 14.27 -3.53 4.81
CA ARG A 441 14.24 -4.63 3.83
C ARG A 441 15.37 -5.64 4.04
N ASP A 442 16.61 -5.18 4.20
CA ASP A 442 17.77 -6.05 4.42
C ASP A 442 17.64 -6.83 5.74
N ARG A 443 17.11 -6.19 6.79
CA ARG A 443 16.80 -6.81 8.09
C ARG A 443 15.70 -7.88 7.96
N LEU A 444 14.55 -7.51 7.39
CA LEU A 444 13.40 -8.40 7.20
C LEU A 444 13.73 -9.61 6.33
N THR A 445 14.63 -9.45 5.35
CA THR A 445 15.09 -10.56 4.50
C THR A 445 15.66 -11.70 5.35
N LEU A 446 16.56 -11.40 6.28
CA LEU A 446 17.16 -12.40 7.17
C LEU A 446 16.17 -12.90 8.23
N LEU A 447 15.41 -12.00 8.85
CA LEU A 447 14.49 -12.36 9.94
C LEU A 447 13.27 -13.16 9.46
N SER A 448 12.88 -13.04 8.19
CA SER A 448 11.76 -13.80 7.61
C SER A 448 11.97 -15.32 7.60
N LEU A 449 13.20 -15.78 7.82
CA LEU A 449 13.52 -17.19 7.98
C LEU A 449 13.02 -17.75 9.31
N ALA A 450 12.88 -16.92 10.34
CA ALA A 450 12.30 -17.29 11.62
C ALA A 450 10.77 -17.45 11.53
N ARG A 451 10.22 -18.38 12.29
CA ARG A 451 8.79 -18.79 12.21
C ARG A 451 7.90 -18.21 13.30
N ASP A 452 8.50 -17.61 14.32
CA ASP A 452 7.83 -16.88 15.39
C ASP A 452 8.63 -15.65 15.79
N SER A 453 8.01 -14.71 16.51
CA SER A 453 8.67 -13.48 16.93
C SER A 453 9.87 -13.74 17.83
N THR A 454 9.78 -14.73 18.72
CA THR A 454 10.86 -15.07 19.67
C THR A 454 12.09 -15.65 18.95
N ALA A 455 11.89 -16.47 17.92
CA ALA A 455 12.96 -16.97 17.07
C ALA A 455 13.57 -15.86 16.21
N ALA A 456 12.76 -14.90 15.76
CA ALA A 456 13.25 -13.72 15.03
C ALA A 456 14.11 -12.81 15.92
N GLU A 457 13.71 -12.60 17.17
CA GLU A 457 14.49 -11.87 18.18
C GLU A 457 15.82 -12.55 18.48
N ALA A 458 15.79 -13.86 18.77
CA ALA A 458 16.99 -14.65 19.01
C ALA A 458 17.95 -14.63 17.81
N LEU A 459 17.40 -14.70 16.58
CA LEU A 459 18.20 -14.59 15.35
C LEU A 459 18.79 -13.19 15.17
N ALA A 460 18.04 -12.12 15.48
CA ALA A 460 18.52 -10.75 15.40
C ALA A 460 19.72 -10.52 16.34
N GLU A 461 19.66 -11.07 17.56
CA GLU A 461 20.76 -11.05 18.53
C GLU A 461 21.97 -11.85 18.03
N HIS A 462 21.74 -13.08 17.54
CA HIS A 462 22.79 -13.94 17.01
C HIS A 462 23.57 -13.28 15.85
N LEU A 463 22.85 -12.65 14.93
CA LEU A 463 23.42 -11.96 13.76
C LEU A 463 23.99 -10.57 14.08
N ARG A 464 23.92 -10.14 15.35
CA ARG A 464 24.34 -8.81 15.83
C ARG A 464 23.74 -7.68 15.00
N LEU A 465 22.45 -7.78 14.71
CA LEU A 465 21.67 -6.71 14.08
C LEU A 465 21.31 -5.60 15.10
N GLN A 466 22.13 -5.45 16.15
CA GLN A 466 22.02 -4.46 17.23
C GLN A 466 23.36 -3.73 17.37
N GLY A 467 23.52 -2.62 16.65
CA GLY A 467 24.68 -1.74 16.66
C GLY A 467 24.33 -0.30 17.08
N PRO A 468 25.32 0.58 17.32
CA PRO A 468 25.16 1.88 17.97
C PRO A 468 24.31 2.93 17.23
N ASP A 469 23.87 2.65 16.00
CA ASP A 469 22.99 3.51 15.18
C ASP A 469 21.63 2.84 14.83
N GLN A 470 21.13 1.90 15.66
CA GLN A 470 20.06 0.96 15.23
C GLN A 470 18.81 0.90 16.13
N LEU A 471 17.67 0.75 15.47
CA LEU A 471 16.34 0.57 16.04
C LEU A 471 16.17 -0.82 16.72
N PRO A 472 15.43 -0.92 17.84
CA PRO A 472 15.25 -2.15 18.63
C PRO A 472 14.55 -3.30 17.85
N ALA A 473 14.56 -4.54 18.35
CA ALA A 473 14.05 -5.72 17.61
C ALA A 473 12.57 -5.63 17.20
N ASN A 474 11.75 -4.98 18.02
CA ASN A 474 10.36 -4.61 17.74
C ASN A 474 10.21 -3.65 16.55
N SER A 475 11.26 -2.93 16.14
CA SER A 475 11.17 -1.98 15.01
C SER A 475 10.80 -2.63 13.68
N ALA A 476 11.08 -3.92 13.49
CA ALA A 476 10.64 -4.64 12.28
C ALA A 476 9.12 -4.88 12.29
N THR A 477 8.55 -5.19 13.46
CA THR A 477 7.10 -5.32 13.64
C THR A 477 6.43 -3.95 13.52
N ASP A 478 6.94 -2.94 14.22
CA ASP A 478 6.44 -1.57 14.18
C ASP A 478 6.44 -1.05 12.73
N TYR A 479 7.54 -1.28 12.00
CA TYR A 479 7.63 -0.94 10.58
C TYR A 479 6.57 -1.67 9.73
N LEU A 480 6.36 -2.97 9.92
CA LEU A 480 5.34 -3.71 9.16
C LEU A 480 3.91 -3.23 9.47
N GLU A 481 3.64 -2.79 10.70
CA GLU A 481 2.35 -2.23 11.11
C GLU A 481 2.15 -0.79 10.59
N GLU A 482 3.19 0.05 10.66
CA GLU A 482 3.21 1.39 10.05
C GLU A 482 2.95 1.32 8.54
N GLN A 483 3.60 0.36 7.87
CA GLN A 483 3.39 0.08 6.45
C GLN A 483 2.12 -0.74 6.17
N GLN A 484 1.27 -1.00 7.18
CA GLN A 484 0.00 -1.71 7.05
C GLN A 484 0.12 -3.09 6.37
N TRP A 485 1.29 -3.74 6.42
CA TRP A 485 1.45 -5.12 5.96
C TRP A 485 0.75 -6.10 6.89
N GLN A 486 0.59 -5.72 8.16
CA GLN A 486 -0.11 -6.48 9.19
C GLN A 486 -0.69 -5.57 10.27
N GLN A 487 -1.56 -6.11 11.12
CA GLN A 487 -2.14 -5.42 12.27
C GLN A 487 -2.17 -6.39 13.45
N LEU A 488 -1.63 -5.96 14.60
CA LEU A 488 -1.73 -6.66 15.89
C LEU A 488 -1.24 -8.13 15.80
N THR A 489 0.01 -8.30 15.37
CA THR A 489 0.56 -9.65 15.15
C THR A 489 0.77 -10.37 16.49
N PRO A 490 0.12 -11.52 16.74
CA PRO A 490 0.38 -12.30 17.95
C PRO A 490 1.83 -12.81 17.97
N PRO A 491 2.46 -12.96 19.15
CA PRO A 491 3.86 -13.38 19.25
C PRO A 491 4.11 -14.79 18.68
N ASP A 492 3.10 -15.65 18.71
CA ASP A 492 3.18 -17.03 18.20
C ASP A 492 3.10 -17.13 16.67
N GLN A 493 2.94 -15.99 15.98
CA GLN A 493 2.92 -15.95 14.51
C GLN A 493 4.28 -15.56 13.93
N PRO A 494 4.56 -15.94 12.67
CA PRO A 494 5.75 -15.45 11.97
C PRO A 494 5.78 -13.93 11.93
N LEU A 495 6.99 -13.35 12.04
CA LEU A 495 7.21 -11.90 12.00
C LEU A 495 6.53 -11.23 10.79
N VAL A 496 6.56 -11.90 9.64
CA VAL A 496 5.86 -11.49 8.41
C VAL A 496 4.68 -12.43 8.18
N THR A 497 3.48 -11.91 8.39
CA THR A 497 2.23 -12.67 8.26
C THR A 497 1.75 -12.78 6.82
N ASP A 498 1.97 -11.74 5.99
CA ASP A 498 1.61 -11.74 4.57
C ASP A 498 2.39 -12.82 3.79
N ALA A 499 1.65 -13.70 3.12
CA ALA A 499 2.22 -14.87 2.46
C ALA A 499 3.08 -14.51 1.24
N LEU A 500 2.71 -13.46 0.50
CA LEU A 500 3.44 -13.01 -0.68
C LEU A 500 4.77 -12.37 -0.25
N LEU A 501 4.70 -11.40 0.68
CA LEU A 501 5.88 -10.72 1.19
C LEU A 501 6.85 -11.72 1.82
N ARG A 502 6.37 -12.66 2.64
CA ARG A 502 7.20 -13.72 3.21
C ARG A 502 7.86 -14.57 2.13
N THR A 503 7.13 -14.96 1.08
CA THR A 503 7.68 -15.75 -0.02
C THR A 503 8.81 -15.00 -0.76
N LEU A 504 8.62 -13.71 -1.01
CA LEU A 504 9.64 -12.86 -1.64
C LEU A 504 10.88 -12.70 -0.74
N LEU A 505 10.69 -12.42 0.55
CA LEU A 505 11.79 -12.24 1.50
C LEU A 505 12.60 -13.52 1.70
N VAL A 506 11.94 -14.68 1.88
CA VAL A 506 12.61 -15.98 2.06
C VAL A 506 13.41 -16.34 0.81
N HIS A 507 12.87 -16.06 -0.37
CA HIS A 507 13.59 -16.35 -1.60
C HIS A 507 14.75 -15.39 -1.85
N GLU A 508 14.61 -14.11 -1.49
CA GLU A 508 15.70 -13.15 -1.52
C GLU A 508 16.81 -13.52 -0.52
N ALA A 509 16.45 -14.01 0.66
CA ALA A 509 17.39 -14.57 1.62
C ALA A 509 18.15 -15.78 1.04
N ARG A 510 17.44 -16.71 0.40
CA ARG A 510 18.05 -17.86 -0.31
C ARG A 510 19.07 -17.41 -1.36
N ARG A 511 18.78 -16.34 -2.11
CA ARG A 511 19.66 -15.78 -3.14
C ARG A 511 20.90 -15.13 -2.53
N THR A 512 20.73 -14.29 -1.50
CA THR A 512 21.78 -13.47 -0.91
C THR A 512 22.67 -14.25 0.07
N SER A 513 22.10 -15.14 0.87
CA SER A 513 22.83 -15.99 1.82
C SER A 513 23.68 -17.09 1.17
N SER A 514 23.50 -17.35 -0.14
CA SER A 514 24.37 -18.26 -0.89
C SER A 514 25.78 -17.72 -1.13
N ARG A 515 25.99 -16.41 -0.94
CA ARG A 515 27.25 -15.70 -1.20
C ARG A 515 27.83 -15.03 0.04
N ALA A 516 27.26 -15.29 1.22
CA ALA A 516 27.63 -14.60 2.44
C ALA A 516 28.82 -15.29 3.13
N GLU A 517 29.88 -14.54 3.37
CA GLU A 517 30.90 -14.86 4.37
C GLU A 517 30.41 -14.31 5.74
N ASP A 518 30.93 -14.84 6.86
CA ASP A 518 30.62 -14.39 8.24
C ASP A 518 29.31 -14.89 8.91
N GLY A 519 29.00 -16.19 8.85
CA GLY A 519 27.92 -16.80 9.66
C GLY A 519 26.49 -16.41 9.29
N ARG A 520 26.34 -15.57 8.26
CA ARG A 520 25.07 -15.24 7.59
C ARG A 520 24.72 -16.22 6.46
N GLY A 521 25.49 -17.30 6.36
CA GLY A 521 25.27 -18.37 5.40
C GLY A 521 23.94 -19.09 5.68
N TRP A 522 23.30 -19.54 4.61
CA TRP A 522 21.99 -20.20 4.67
C TRP A 522 21.99 -21.38 5.66
N GLN A 523 23.03 -22.23 5.60
CA GLN A 523 23.17 -23.38 6.48
C GLN A 523 23.34 -23.00 7.95
N ASP A 524 24.09 -21.93 8.25
CA ASP A 524 24.35 -21.51 9.62
C ASP A 524 23.09 -20.94 10.28
N ILE A 525 22.33 -20.12 9.55
CA ILE A 525 21.05 -19.57 10.03
C ILE A 525 20.06 -20.71 10.31
N HIS A 526 19.89 -21.65 9.39
CA HIS A 526 18.97 -22.77 9.58
C HIS A 526 19.44 -23.73 10.68
N ARG A 527 20.75 -23.89 10.88
CA ARG A 527 21.29 -24.67 12.01
C ARG A 527 20.99 -24.00 13.35
N PHE A 528 21.17 -22.68 13.44
CA PHE A 528 20.84 -21.90 14.63
C PHE A 528 19.35 -22.02 14.98
N LEU A 529 18.47 -21.75 14.01
CA LEU A 529 17.02 -21.83 14.21
C LEU A 529 16.57 -23.24 14.59
N ARG A 530 17.13 -24.28 13.96
CA ARG A 530 16.88 -25.68 14.36
C ARG A 530 17.22 -25.91 15.84
N MET A 531 18.40 -25.47 16.29
CA MET A 531 18.82 -25.64 17.69
C MET A 531 17.91 -24.89 18.65
N HIS A 532 17.50 -23.67 18.29
CA HIS A 532 16.57 -22.85 19.07
C HIS A 532 15.21 -23.54 19.25
N HIS A 533 14.62 -24.06 18.17
CA HIS A 533 13.35 -24.76 18.24
C HIS A 533 13.46 -26.12 18.96
N ALA A 534 14.54 -26.87 18.77
CA ALA A 534 14.74 -28.15 19.47
C ALA A 534 14.80 -27.99 21.00
N GLN A 535 15.25 -26.84 21.52
CA GLN A 535 15.26 -26.56 22.96
C GLN A 535 13.86 -26.38 23.57
N ARG A 536 12.83 -26.17 22.73
CA ARG A 536 11.41 -26.01 23.16
C ARG A 536 10.66 -27.34 23.28
N GLY A 537 11.32 -28.48 23.05
CA GLY A 537 10.70 -29.81 23.14
C GLY A 537 9.65 -30.05 22.05
N GLU A 538 8.58 -30.78 22.37
CA GLU A 538 7.49 -31.17 21.44
C GLU A 538 6.92 -29.97 20.66
N SER A 539 6.79 -28.81 21.30
CA SER A 539 6.26 -27.59 20.67
C SER A 539 7.13 -27.04 19.53
N GLY A 540 8.42 -27.36 19.50
CA GLY A 540 9.38 -26.89 18.49
C GLY A 540 9.83 -27.96 17.51
N GLU A 541 9.34 -29.20 17.63
CA GLU A 541 9.78 -30.32 16.81
C GLU A 541 9.52 -30.10 15.31
N ALA A 542 8.30 -29.67 14.96
CA ALA A 542 7.92 -29.44 13.56
C ALA A 542 8.77 -28.34 12.90
N ASP A 543 9.09 -27.26 13.64
CA ASP A 543 9.99 -26.21 13.15
C ASP A 543 11.44 -26.71 13.04
N ALA A 544 11.91 -27.53 13.99
CA ALA A 544 13.25 -28.12 13.92
C ALA A 544 13.41 -29.04 12.69
N LEU A 545 12.42 -29.88 12.39
CA LEU A 545 12.39 -30.71 11.17
C LEU A 545 12.40 -29.83 9.90
N ARG A 546 11.56 -28.79 9.88
CA ARG A 546 11.50 -27.85 8.76
C ARG A 546 12.82 -27.14 8.51
N HIS A 547 13.49 -26.66 9.57
CA HIS A 547 14.81 -26.02 9.45
C HIS A 547 15.90 -27.00 9.03
N THR A 548 15.80 -28.27 9.45
CA THR A 548 16.70 -29.35 9.00
C THR A 548 16.52 -29.62 7.51
N LEU A 549 15.28 -29.68 7.02
CA LEU A 549 14.99 -29.86 5.60
C LEU A 549 15.46 -28.67 4.77
N ALA A 550 15.20 -27.44 5.25
CA ALA A 550 15.64 -26.21 4.58
C ALA A 550 17.17 -26.09 4.49
N ALA A 551 17.91 -26.65 5.47
CA ALA A 551 19.36 -26.75 5.41
C ALA A 551 19.87 -27.79 4.39
N GLY A 552 18.98 -28.53 3.73
CA GLY A 552 19.31 -29.56 2.73
C GLY A 552 19.50 -30.96 3.31
N ASN A 553 19.26 -31.17 4.60
CA ASN A 553 19.46 -32.45 5.27
C ASN A 553 18.16 -33.26 5.33
N ALA A 554 17.66 -33.67 4.17
CA ALA A 554 16.44 -34.48 4.06
C ALA A 554 16.61 -35.86 4.72
N GLU A 555 17.80 -36.45 4.67
CA GLU A 555 18.10 -37.76 5.27
C GLU A 555 17.82 -37.78 6.77
N THR A 556 18.24 -36.75 7.50
CA THR A 556 17.97 -36.66 8.96
C THR A 556 16.47 -36.53 9.25
N VAL A 557 15.73 -35.77 8.45
CA VAL A 557 14.27 -35.61 8.62
C VAL A 557 13.55 -36.94 8.37
N VAL A 558 13.95 -37.65 7.31
CA VAL A 558 13.41 -38.97 6.99
C VAL A 558 13.70 -39.98 8.09
N ALA A 559 14.94 -40.02 8.60
CA ALA A 559 15.33 -40.91 9.68
C ALA A 559 14.50 -40.66 10.95
N MET A 560 14.33 -39.39 11.35
CA MET A 560 13.50 -39.03 12.51
C MET A 560 12.03 -39.44 12.33
N LEU A 561 11.42 -39.11 11.19
CA LEU A 561 10.03 -39.47 10.90
C LEU A 561 9.83 -40.99 10.79
N ALA A 562 10.81 -41.72 10.26
CA ALA A 562 10.76 -43.17 10.14
C ALA A 562 10.99 -43.88 11.49
N GLU A 563 11.81 -43.31 12.37
CA GLU A 563 12.01 -43.78 13.74
C GLU A 563 10.71 -43.60 14.55
N GLU A 564 10.12 -42.41 14.54
CA GLU A 564 8.85 -42.11 15.23
C GLU A 564 7.73 -43.07 14.78
N PHE A 565 7.61 -43.29 13.47
CA PHE A 565 6.65 -44.24 12.90
C PHE A 565 6.85 -45.68 13.40
N GLN A 566 8.07 -46.08 13.73
CA GLN A 566 8.38 -47.45 14.18
C GLN A 566 8.29 -47.62 15.69
N SER A 567 8.63 -46.57 16.46
CA SER A 567 8.69 -46.63 17.92
C SER A 567 7.35 -46.34 18.60
N GLU A 568 6.55 -45.43 18.02
CA GLU A 568 5.33 -44.92 18.64
C GLU A 568 4.16 -45.92 18.52
N LYS A 569 3.31 -45.98 19.54
CA LYS A 569 2.19 -46.92 19.63
C LYS A 569 0.85 -46.24 19.85
N ASP A 570 0.84 -44.99 20.30
CA ASP A 570 -0.36 -44.21 20.51
C ASP A 570 -1.04 -43.87 19.17
N ALA A 571 -2.36 -44.04 19.12
CA ALA A 571 -3.17 -43.64 17.98
C ALA A 571 -3.26 -42.11 17.82
N GLN A 572 -3.15 -41.33 18.90
CA GLN A 572 -3.19 -39.87 18.85
C GLN A 572 -1.94 -39.26 18.21
N ALA A 573 -0.79 -39.93 18.31
CA ALA A 573 0.46 -39.51 17.69
C ALA A 573 0.43 -39.53 16.16
N ALA A 574 -0.46 -40.32 15.54
CA ALA A 574 -0.59 -40.35 14.07
C ALA A 574 -0.93 -38.98 13.45
N ALA A 575 -1.77 -38.20 14.14
CA ALA A 575 -2.16 -36.87 13.69
C ALA A 575 -1.01 -35.87 13.84
N HIS A 576 -0.23 -35.98 14.92
CA HIS A 576 0.98 -35.20 15.14
C HIS A 576 2.05 -35.50 14.08
N TRP A 577 2.32 -36.79 13.81
CA TRP A 577 3.27 -37.21 12.77
C TRP A 577 2.91 -36.67 11.38
N LEU A 578 1.63 -36.75 10.99
CA LEU A 578 1.15 -36.17 9.72
C LEU A 578 1.29 -34.64 9.70
N LEU A 579 1.07 -33.97 10.83
CA LEU A 579 1.25 -32.52 10.96
C LEU A 579 2.71 -32.14 10.83
N CYS A 580 3.62 -32.84 11.52
CA CYS A 580 5.07 -32.65 11.41
C CYS A 580 5.55 -32.86 9.97
N LEU A 581 5.13 -33.95 9.31
CA LEU A 581 5.46 -34.24 7.91
C LEU A 581 4.95 -33.14 6.97
N GLN A 582 3.66 -32.78 7.07
CA GLN A 582 3.05 -31.74 6.23
C GLN A 582 3.73 -30.38 6.45
N TYR A 583 4.02 -30.03 7.70
CA TYR A 583 4.62 -28.76 8.06
C TYR A 583 6.09 -28.69 7.64
N ALA A 584 6.87 -29.75 7.86
CA ALA A 584 8.26 -29.84 7.39
C ALA A 584 8.36 -29.69 5.87
N ALA A 585 7.42 -30.27 5.11
CA ALA A 585 7.33 -30.14 3.66
C ALA A 585 7.07 -28.70 3.16
N THR A 586 6.80 -27.73 4.05
CA THR A 586 6.75 -26.29 3.72
C THR A 586 8.10 -25.58 3.83
N ALA A 587 9.18 -26.33 4.09
CA ALA A 587 10.53 -25.79 4.12
C ALA A 587 10.91 -25.12 2.80
N PRO A 588 11.57 -23.95 2.82
CA PRO A 588 12.16 -23.40 1.61
C PRO A 588 13.24 -24.34 1.08
N THR A 589 13.39 -24.38 -0.24
CA THR A 589 14.45 -25.16 -0.88
C THR A 589 15.82 -24.52 -0.61
N PRO A 590 16.89 -25.32 -0.47
CA PRO A 590 18.24 -24.78 -0.34
C PRO A 590 18.66 -23.95 -1.58
N PRO A 591 19.66 -23.08 -1.46
CA PRO A 591 20.22 -22.35 -2.60
C PRO A 591 20.74 -23.29 -3.69
N THR A 592 20.52 -22.93 -4.96
CA THR A 592 20.88 -23.77 -6.13
C THR A 592 22.37 -24.03 -6.31
N GLY A 593 23.24 -23.23 -5.68
CA GLY A 593 24.69 -23.44 -5.73
C GLY A 593 25.16 -24.70 -5.00
N ASP A 594 24.46 -25.08 -3.92
CA ASP A 594 24.85 -26.17 -3.03
C ASP A 594 23.89 -27.37 -3.10
N TRP A 595 22.85 -27.28 -3.94
CA TRP A 595 21.76 -28.25 -3.99
C TRP A 595 21.16 -28.41 -5.38
N THR A 596 20.90 -29.66 -5.77
CA THR A 596 20.22 -30.02 -7.02
C THR A 596 18.80 -30.48 -6.71
N ASP A 597 17.81 -29.93 -7.42
CA ASP A 597 16.40 -30.31 -7.24
C ASP A 597 16.12 -31.67 -7.90
N GLU A 598 16.21 -32.73 -7.10
CA GLU A 598 15.87 -34.11 -7.47
C GLU A 598 14.52 -34.56 -6.87
N ARG A 599 13.70 -33.65 -6.33
CA ARG A 599 12.51 -34.02 -5.53
C ARG A 599 11.52 -34.87 -6.29
N MET A 600 11.25 -34.52 -7.54
CA MET A 600 10.33 -35.28 -8.39
C MET A 600 10.87 -36.69 -8.67
N GLN A 601 12.16 -36.81 -8.98
CA GLN A 601 12.80 -38.10 -9.25
C GLN A 601 12.83 -38.99 -8.02
N ILE A 602 13.11 -38.43 -6.84
CA ILE A 602 13.07 -39.14 -5.56
C ILE A 602 11.63 -39.59 -5.27
N ALA A 603 10.65 -38.69 -5.34
CA ALA A 603 9.24 -38.99 -5.06
C ALA A 603 8.67 -40.12 -5.94
N LEU A 604 9.08 -40.18 -7.20
CA LEU A 604 8.64 -41.21 -8.15
C LEU A 604 9.52 -42.48 -8.11
N GLY A 605 10.46 -42.58 -7.17
CA GLY A 605 11.29 -43.78 -6.95
C GLY A 605 12.45 -43.97 -7.91
N ALA A 606 12.76 -43.01 -8.78
CA ALA A 606 13.88 -43.11 -9.73
C ALA A 606 15.24 -43.23 -9.03
N HIS A 607 15.32 -42.83 -7.76
CA HIS A 607 16.52 -42.90 -6.93
C HIS A 607 16.48 -43.99 -5.85
N ASP A 608 15.49 -44.88 -5.84
CA ASP A 608 15.40 -45.96 -4.84
C ASP A 608 16.68 -46.81 -4.76
N GLY A 609 17.35 -47.03 -5.89
CA GLY A 609 18.62 -47.77 -5.94
C GLY A 609 19.78 -47.09 -5.18
N ARG A 610 19.75 -45.76 -5.00
CA ARG A 610 20.72 -45.03 -4.16
C ARG A 610 20.47 -45.27 -2.67
N TYR A 611 19.28 -45.72 -2.31
CA TYR A 611 18.79 -45.95 -0.95
C TYR A 611 18.47 -47.43 -0.70
N ALA A 612 19.13 -48.34 -1.42
CA ALA A 612 18.86 -49.77 -1.35
C ALA A 612 19.05 -50.35 0.07
N GLU A 613 20.00 -49.78 0.82
CA GLU A 613 20.36 -50.16 2.19
C GLU A 613 19.34 -49.69 3.25
N LEU A 614 18.47 -48.73 2.91
CA LEU A 614 17.46 -48.22 3.83
C LEU A 614 16.29 -49.20 3.98
N HIS A 615 15.67 -49.20 5.16
CA HIS A 615 14.48 -49.99 5.41
C HIS A 615 13.32 -49.53 4.50
N GLU A 616 12.40 -50.44 4.14
CA GLU A 616 11.30 -50.12 3.20
C GLU A 616 10.41 -48.97 3.67
N ILE A 617 10.20 -48.86 5.00
CA ILE A 617 9.45 -47.75 5.61
C ILE A 617 10.17 -46.43 5.38
N GLU A 618 11.49 -46.39 5.60
CA GLU A 618 12.30 -45.19 5.45
C GLU A 618 12.32 -44.71 3.99
N ARG A 619 12.45 -45.62 3.03
CA ARG A 619 12.31 -45.28 1.59
C ARG A 619 10.94 -44.69 1.27
N CYS A 620 9.87 -45.27 1.81
CA CYS A 620 8.51 -44.78 1.61
C CYS A 620 8.33 -43.36 2.19
N VAL A 621 8.82 -43.13 3.41
CA VAL A 621 8.83 -41.80 4.05
C VAL A 621 9.65 -40.80 3.23
N ASN A 622 10.79 -41.21 2.67
CA ASN A 622 11.60 -40.36 1.80
C ASN A 622 10.83 -39.91 0.55
N ARG A 623 10.19 -40.85 -0.16
CA ARG A 623 9.36 -40.54 -1.34
C ARG A 623 8.19 -39.64 -0.99
N LEU A 624 7.49 -39.93 0.10
CA LEU A 624 6.36 -39.16 0.58
C LEU A 624 6.76 -37.71 0.94
N LEU A 625 7.86 -37.54 1.68
CA LEU A 625 8.37 -36.22 2.05
C LEU A 625 8.69 -35.38 0.81
N HIS A 626 9.42 -35.95 -0.16
CA HIS A 626 9.78 -35.23 -1.38
C HIS A 626 8.57 -34.93 -2.26
N ALA A 627 7.57 -35.83 -2.27
CA ALA A 627 6.32 -35.61 -2.97
C ALA A 627 5.56 -34.42 -2.38
N LEU A 628 5.39 -34.41 -1.05
CA LEU A 628 4.75 -33.32 -0.32
C LEU A 628 5.50 -32.01 -0.45
N TRP A 629 6.83 -32.06 -0.38
CA TRP A 629 7.69 -30.88 -0.50
C TRP A 629 7.53 -30.21 -1.86
N HIS A 630 7.38 -30.99 -2.93
CA HIS A 630 7.12 -30.48 -4.26
C HIS A 630 5.70 -29.89 -4.40
N VAL A 631 4.66 -30.63 -4.00
CA VAL A 631 3.26 -30.17 -4.22
C VAL A 631 2.86 -29.00 -3.32
N SER A 632 3.56 -28.81 -2.20
CA SER A 632 3.31 -27.71 -1.25
C SER A 632 3.83 -26.36 -1.72
N GLU A 633 4.65 -26.31 -2.78
CA GLU A 633 5.11 -25.03 -3.34
C GLU A 633 3.95 -24.23 -3.95
N PRO A 634 3.80 -22.92 -3.63
CA PRO A 634 2.67 -22.11 -4.10
C PRO A 634 2.55 -22.04 -5.62
N HIS A 635 3.69 -21.97 -6.31
CA HIS A 635 3.77 -21.82 -7.76
C HIS A 635 3.97 -23.15 -8.51
N ALA A 636 4.12 -24.28 -7.80
CA ALA A 636 4.27 -25.58 -8.45
C ALA A 636 2.96 -26.03 -9.12
N GLU A 637 3.11 -26.65 -10.28
CA GLU A 637 1.98 -27.28 -10.99
C GLU A 637 1.41 -28.43 -10.14
N PRO A 638 0.08 -28.60 -10.08
CA PRO A 638 -0.54 -29.77 -9.47
C PRO A 638 -0.36 -30.99 -10.38
N ASP A 639 0.87 -31.48 -10.48
CA ASP A 639 1.23 -32.63 -11.31
C ASP A 639 0.42 -33.88 -10.88
N PRO A 640 -0.29 -34.55 -11.82
CA PRO A 640 -1.14 -35.69 -11.48
C PRO A 640 -0.40 -36.88 -10.87
N ASP A 641 0.82 -37.14 -11.30
CA ASP A 641 1.65 -38.26 -10.85
C ASP A 641 2.18 -37.98 -9.44
N MET A 642 2.62 -36.76 -9.17
CA MET A 642 3.01 -36.32 -7.83
C MET A 642 1.84 -36.37 -6.85
N CYS A 643 0.66 -35.90 -7.26
CA CYS A 643 -0.55 -35.99 -6.43
C CYS A 643 -0.94 -37.45 -6.14
N LYS A 644 -0.72 -38.35 -7.10
CA LYS A 644 -0.98 -39.79 -6.96
C LYS A 644 0.03 -40.44 -6.01
N ALA A 645 1.32 -40.12 -6.16
CA ALA A 645 2.40 -40.63 -5.32
C ALA A 645 2.16 -40.35 -3.83
N VAL A 646 1.71 -39.15 -3.46
CA VAL A 646 1.35 -38.82 -2.07
C VAL A 646 0.33 -39.81 -1.50
N GLY A 647 -0.70 -40.17 -2.27
CA GLY A 647 -1.72 -41.12 -1.83
C GLY A 647 -1.22 -42.56 -1.77
N GLU A 648 -0.39 -42.96 -2.73
CA GLU A 648 0.16 -44.32 -2.82
C GLU A 648 1.12 -44.63 -1.67
N GLU A 649 2.02 -43.71 -1.32
CA GLU A 649 2.95 -43.91 -0.20
C GLU A 649 2.20 -43.92 1.16
N LEU A 650 1.21 -43.06 1.37
CA LEU A 650 0.36 -43.11 2.58
C LEU A 650 -0.45 -44.40 2.67
N ALA A 651 -0.98 -44.89 1.55
CA ALA A 651 -1.69 -46.17 1.49
C ALA A 651 -0.75 -47.35 1.76
N TYR A 652 0.53 -47.23 1.39
CA TYR A 652 1.56 -48.22 1.70
C TYR A 652 1.90 -48.27 3.19
N LEU A 653 2.02 -47.11 3.86
CA LEU A 653 2.30 -47.03 5.29
C LEU A 653 1.12 -47.48 6.16
N SER A 654 -0.11 -47.16 5.74
CA SER A 654 -1.34 -47.42 6.50
C SER A 654 -1.47 -48.84 7.08
N PRO A 655 -1.32 -49.96 6.34
CA PRO A 655 -1.45 -51.31 6.91
C PRO A 655 -0.26 -51.75 7.76
N ARG A 656 0.87 -51.02 7.71
CA ARG A 656 2.12 -51.37 8.41
C ARG A 656 2.19 -50.83 9.83
N HIS A 657 1.24 -49.98 10.23
CA HIS A 657 1.12 -49.45 11.58
C HIS A 657 -0.29 -49.70 12.17
N PRO A 658 -0.46 -50.67 13.08
CA PRO A 658 -1.77 -51.08 13.57
C PRO A 658 -2.61 -49.94 14.17
N SER A 659 -1.99 -49.07 14.96
CA SER A 659 -2.68 -47.96 15.63
C SER A 659 -2.95 -46.76 14.71
N TRP A 660 -2.17 -46.58 13.63
CA TRP A 660 -2.27 -45.39 12.75
C TRP A 660 -3.05 -45.66 11.47
N HIS A 661 -3.40 -46.92 11.21
CA HIS A 661 -4.03 -47.40 9.98
C HIS A 661 -5.19 -46.50 9.50
N ALA A 662 -6.13 -46.18 10.39
CA ALA A 662 -7.32 -45.40 10.06
C ALA A 662 -6.98 -43.96 9.63
N VAL A 663 -6.11 -43.29 10.38
CA VAL A 663 -5.70 -41.89 10.15
C VAL A 663 -4.92 -41.78 8.83
N LEU A 664 -3.92 -42.64 8.62
CA LEU A 664 -3.14 -42.69 7.38
C LEU A 664 -3.99 -43.09 6.17
N GLY A 665 -4.93 -44.03 6.34
CA GLY A 665 -5.84 -44.44 5.28
C GLY A 665 -6.79 -43.31 4.85
N GLN A 666 -7.21 -42.44 5.78
CA GLN A 666 -8.00 -41.25 5.46
C GLN A 666 -7.16 -40.19 4.75
N ALA A 667 -5.94 -39.93 5.22
CA ALA A 667 -5.00 -39.03 4.56
C ALA A 667 -4.70 -39.49 3.12
N ALA A 668 -4.46 -40.78 2.90
CA ALA A 668 -4.22 -41.37 1.57
C ALA A 668 -5.35 -41.08 0.56
N ARG A 669 -6.60 -40.98 1.02
CA ARG A 669 -7.77 -40.64 0.17
C ARG A 669 -7.95 -39.13 0.00
N GLY A 670 -7.73 -38.35 1.05
CA GLY A 670 -8.01 -36.91 1.06
C GLY A 670 -6.91 -36.06 0.44
N TRP A 671 -5.64 -36.39 0.70
CA TRP A 671 -4.49 -35.56 0.35
C TRP A 671 -4.25 -35.42 -1.15
N PRO A 672 -4.38 -36.47 -1.99
CA PRO A 672 -4.28 -36.31 -3.44
C PRO A 672 -5.29 -35.32 -4.03
N ALA A 673 -6.52 -35.32 -3.52
CA ALA A 673 -7.56 -34.39 -3.96
C ALA A 673 -7.30 -32.95 -3.47
N ALA A 674 -6.75 -32.81 -2.26
CA ALA A 674 -6.32 -31.52 -1.72
C ALA A 674 -5.15 -30.93 -2.54
N ALA A 675 -4.12 -31.73 -2.85
CA ALA A 675 -2.97 -31.34 -3.67
C ALA A 675 -3.42 -30.83 -5.06
N ARG A 676 -4.25 -31.60 -5.76
CA ARG A 676 -4.78 -31.22 -7.09
C ARG A 676 -5.53 -29.90 -7.09
N LYS A 677 -6.22 -29.59 -5.99
CA LYS A 677 -7.01 -28.36 -5.81
C LYS A 677 -6.22 -27.25 -5.11
N LYS A 678 -4.94 -27.47 -4.77
CA LYS A 678 -4.11 -26.58 -3.94
C LYS A 678 -4.83 -26.12 -2.66
N ARG A 679 -5.48 -27.07 -1.98
CA ARG A 679 -6.16 -26.86 -0.69
C ARG A 679 -5.29 -27.39 0.45
N PRO A 680 -5.48 -26.89 1.69
CA PRO A 680 -4.85 -27.47 2.87
C PRO A 680 -5.12 -28.98 2.96
N PHE A 681 -4.12 -29.74 3.39
CA PHE A 681 -4.24 -31.19 3.58
C PHE A 681 -5.04 -31.48 4.85
N PRO A 682 -6.17 -32.20 4.77
CA PRO A 682 -7.00 -32.47 5.94
C PRO A 682 -6.34 -33.54 6.82
N ILE A 683 -6.26 -33.27 8.13
CA ILE A 683 -5.86 -34.25 9.17
C ILE A 683 -7.09 -34.56 10.02
N SER A 684 -7.31 -35.84 10.33
CA SER A 684 -8.51 -36.29 11.05
C SER A 684 -8.30 -36.15 12.55
N GLY A 685 -9.27 -35.56 13.26
CA GLY A 685 -9.16 -35.27 14.70
C GLY A 685 -8.76 -33.82 15.03
N GLN A 686 -8.62 -32.96 14.01
CA GLN A 686 -8.61 -31.50 14.14
C GLN A 686 -9.98 -30.90 13.82
#